data_AF-A0A450W9M0-F1
#
_entry.id   AF-A0A450W9M0-F1
#
_cell.length_a   1.000
_cell.length_b   1.000
_cell.length_c   1.000
_cell.angle_alpha   90.00
_cell.angle_beta   90.00
_cell.angle_gamma   90.00
#
_symmetry.space_group_name_H-M   'P 1'
#
loop_
_entity.id
_entity.type
_entity.pdbx_description
1 polymer ?
#
loop_
_entity_poly.entity_id
_entity_poly.type
_entity_poly.pdbx_seq_one_letter_code
_entity_poly.pdbx_strand_id
1 'polypeptide(L)'
;MSELTFISSKWLKPLPKKLASCKKKYSAGHVDRKARELGAIVDAFGAVFDLAGCYVEPFCQDHDPSDYSEGERPTFHLKAPVFPAIDSFLKGDSPHLIDSSRQMFVLSESGMGKTSLLTMIKLTHLAGFWPQEYDCLLLKLGEDTLDTAWRHPNKANTILLLDALDEDPLALGKIKDRLSKVLEATEDYYRVIISCRTQSLLSSVTESSTHPERIRIDDYTCLRIFLVPFDHEQVADYLAKRFPSHPCDILLHCSDALRQQGQRFANKMDSPAFSVLLLAHINDIMASGLRESDIYNLYRALFEAWLAREEIRLRKTRRKRLGSPPNSQDLRTLLITIAVFLQQRGESFLSRAALYQLEKESSSQTLDFDDLARLGTGERSLLHRNTVGDFRFAHYSIQEFLVAHGVLLGKADLIGDAARVTDLLSAFLKAANVTDLALPRQLNIPQSLMPIPDFHFHDRMQDGSQGPAMQPIPAGEFLMGSPEGEGNKNEHPQHRVRIPAPFALGTWPVTFQEYDHFCAATGRKKPQDQGWGRKRYPVNNVSWQDALDYCAWLSQETGHHYRLPSEAEWEYAARAGTRTRYWWGDRFHDESDTPRANCDTGNEADIGQTSLVGSFPRNAFGLYDTAGNIREWTADCWHDNYQNAPSDGRVWTENDLGDCEQRVVRGGSWNNSPQELRSASRDRYHASKATYSLLGLRLVREF
;
A
#
# COMPACT_ATOMS: atom_id res chain seq x y z
N MET A 1 -31.32 36.25 10.00
CA MET A 1 -29.93 36.28 10.50
C MET A 1 -29.08 35.70 9.38
N SER A 2 -28.07 36.42 8.90
CA SER A 2 -27.19 35.93 7.84
C SER A 2 -26.63 34.56 8.23
N GLU A 3 -26.74 33.54 7.37
CA GLU A 3 -26.13 32.23 7.62
C GLU A 3 -24.65 32.42 8.02
N LEU A 4 -24.33 32.12 9.28
CA LEU A 4 -22.95 32.01 9.75
C LEU A 4 -22.25 31.05 8.80
N THR A 5 -21.17 31.49 8.17
CA THR A 5 -20.38 30.69 7.22
C THR A 5 -18.92 30.99 7.52
N PHE A 6 -18.13 29.94 7.74
CA PHE A 6 -16.70 30.00 8.05
C PHE A 6 -15.84 29.61 6.85
N ILE A 7 -16.36 28.81 5.91
CA ILE A 7 -15.62 28.50 4.68
C ILE A 7 -16.56 28.25 3.50
N SER A 8 -16.16 28.74 2.32
CA SER A 8 -16.95 28.56 1.09
C SER A 8 -16.09 28.61 -0.16
N SER A 9 -16.41 27.75 -1.13
CA SER A 9 -15.74 27.70 -2.44
C SER A 9 -15.90 29.01 -3.22
N LYS A 10 -17.00 29.74 -2.96
CA LYS A 10 -17.28 31.08 -3.53
C LYS A 10 -16.19 32.11 -3.19
N TRP A 11 -15.43 31.90 -2.11
CA TRP A 11 -14.40 32.83 -1.66
C TRP A 11 -13.03 32.58 -2.30
N LEU A 12 -12.81 31.43 -2.94
CA LEU A 12 -11.54 31.11 -3.60
C LEU A 12 -11.18 32.13 -4.68
N LYS A 13 -12.16 32.54 -5.50
CA LYS A 13 -11.96 33.52 -6.58
C LYS A 13 -11.56 34.93 -6.10
N PRO A 14 -12.24 35.55 -5.12
CA PRO A 14 -11.84 36.87 -4.60
C PRO A 14 -10.65 36.87 -3.64
N LEU A 15 -10.28 35.72 -3.06
CA LEU A 15 -9.26 35.61 -2.01
C LEU A 15 -7.89 36.20 -2.40
N PRO A 16 -7.27 35.87 -3.55
CA PRO A 16 -5.97 36.44 -3.94
C PRO A 16 -5.97 37.97 -3.97
N LYS A 17 -7.06 38.57 -4.46
CA LYS A 17 -7.22 40.04 -4.52
C LYS A 17 -7.31 40.65 -3.13
N LYS A 18 -8.02 40.01 -2.19
CA LYS A 18 -8.12 40.45 -0.79
C LYS A 18 -6.77 40.33 -0.07
N LEU A 19 -6.02 39.27 -0.34
CA LEU A 19 -4.69 39.05 0.25
C LEU A 19 -3.62 39.99 -0.32
N ALA A 20 -3.80 40.55 -1.52
CA ALA A 20 -2.80 41.43 -2.16
C ALA A 20 -2.43 42.66 -1.30
N SER A 21 -3.40 43.25 -0.59
CA SER A 21 -3.13 44.36 0.34
C SER A 21 -2.28 43.91 1.53
N CYS A 22 -2.57 42.74 2.10
CA CYS A 22 -1.81 42.16 3.20
C CYS A 22 -0.39 41.77 2.74
N LYS A 23 -0.25 41.22 1.52
CA LYS A 23 1.04 40.93 0.88
C LYS A 23 1.90 42.18 0.78
N LYS A 24 1.33 43.29 0.29
CA LYS A 24 2.06 44.56 0.15
C LYS A 24 2.56 45.10 1.49
N LYS A 25 1.71 45.05 2.53
CA LYS A 25 2.06 45.47 3.90
C LYS A 25 3.16 44.60 4.51
N TYR A 26 3.04 43.28 4.35
CA TYR A 26 4.05 42.31 4.77
C TYR A 26 5.40 42.56 4.08
N SER A 27 5.41 42.69 2.75
CA SER A 27 6.63 43.00 1.98
C SER A 27 7.24 44.36 2.31
N ALA A 28 6.45 45.30 2.83
CA ALA A 28 6.89 46.60 3.30
C ALA A 28 7.27 46.64 4.79
N GLY A 29 7.34 45.47 5.47
CA GLY A 29 7.77 45.37 6.87
C GLY A 29 6.82 46.02 7.89
N HIS A 30 5.54 46.20 7.57
CA HIS A 30 4.58 46.80 8.49
C HIS A 30 4.26 45.89 9.67
N VAL A 31 4.07 46.47 10.86
CA VAL A 31 3.97 45.76 12.15
C VAL A 31 2.51 45.50 12.60
N ASP A 32 1.52 45.65 11.71
CA ASP A 32 0.13 45.38 12.08
C ASP A 32 -0.08 43.88 12.41
N ARG A 33 -1.11 43.57 13.22
CA ARG A 33 -1.36 42.21 13.74
C ARG A 33 -1.49 41.19 12.59
N LYS A 34 -2.21 41.56 11.52
CA LYS A 34 -2.44 40.69 10.36
C LYS A 34 -1.16 40.44 9.55
N ALA A 35 -0.31 41.44 9.37
CA ALA A 35 0.95 41.30 8.66
C ALA A 35 1.95 40.42 9.43
N ARG A 36 2.00 40.54 10.77
CA ARG A 36 2.82 39.67 11.62
C ARG A 36 2.35 38.23 11.57
N GLU A 37 1.05 38.01 11.67
CA GLU A 37 0.46 36.68 11.59
C GLU A 37 0.66 36.04 10.22
N LEU A 38 0.49 36.81 9.14
CA LEU A 38 0.76 36.33 7.79
C LEU A 38 2.25 35.99 7.59
N GLY A 39 3.16 36.75 8.19
CA GLY A 39 4.59 36.43 8.22
C GLY A 39 4.89 35.10 8.91
N ALA A 40 4.31 34.88 10.09
CA ALA A 40 4.47 33.61 10.81
C ALA A 40 3.95 32.41 10.00
N ILE A 41 2.84 32.57 9.29
CA ILE A 41 2.32 31.51 8.41
C ILE A 41 3.23 31.29 7.19
N VAL A 42 3.75 32.36 6.57
CA VAL A 42 4.71 32.24 5.46
C VAL A 42 5.98 31.53 5.91
N ASP A 43 6.46 31.82 7.11
CA ASP A 43 7.67 31.20 7.67
C ASP A 43 7.45 29.70 7.98
N ALA A 44 6.28 29.34 8.51
CA ALA A 44 5.95 27.97 8.88
C ALA A 44 5.49 27.08 7.70
N PHE A 45 4.73 27.65 6.76
CA PHE A 45 4.01 26.90 5.70
C PHE A 45 4.42 27.29 4.27
N GLY A 46 5.29 28.30 4.10
CA GLY A 46 5.91 28.62 2.82
C GLY A 46 5.06 29.47 1.88
N ALA A 47 4.85 29.00 0.64
CA ALA A 47 4.38 29.79 -0.50
C ALA A 47 2.85 30.07 -0.49
N VAL A 48 2.32 30.64 0.60
CA VAL A 48 0.88 30.81 0.84
C VAL A 48 0.14 31.66 -0.20
N PHE A 49 0.81 32.62 -0.83
CA PHE A 49 0.19 33.44 -1.89
C PHE A 49 0.06 32.70 -3.21
N ASP A 50 1.01 31.80 -3.48
CA ASP A 50 0.99 30.94 -4.65
C ASP A 50 -0.15 29.93 -4.49
N LEU A 51 -0.21 29.30 -3.32
CA LEU A 51 -1.29 28.42 -2.90
C LEU A 51 -2.67 29.07 -3.11
N ALA A 52 -2.88 30.28 -2.59
CA ALA A 52 -4.16 30.97 -2.72
C ALA A 52 -4.58 31.21 -4.17
N GLY A 53 -3.61 31.34 -5.10
CA GLY A 53 -3.86 31.56 -6.52
C GLY A 53 -4.21 30.28 -7.28
N CYS A 54 -3.66 29.13 -6.88
CA CYS A 54 -3.83 27.86 -7.57
C CYS A 54 -4.69 26.83 -6.82
N TYR A 55 -5.23 27.17 -5.65
CA TYR A 55 -6.00 26.22 -4.84
C TYR A 55 -7.23 25.67 -5.58
N VAL A 56 -7.38 24.36 -5.49
CA VAL A 56 -8.56 23.60 -5.89
C VAL A 56 -9.09 22.91 -4.64
N GLU A 57 -10.39 23.01 -4.40
CA GLU A 57 -11.04 22.37 -3.28
C GLU A 57 -10.99 20.84 -3.45
N PRO A 58 -10.38 20.09 -2.51
CA PRO A 58 -10.39 18.63 -2.56
C PRO A 58 -11.79 18.08 -2.26
N PHE A 59 -12.04 16.86 -2.72
CA PHE A 59 -13.17 16.09 -2.24
C PHE A 59 -12.81 15.36 -0.95
N CYS A 60 -13.82 15.03 -0.15
CA CYS A 60 -13.71 14.19 1.03
C CYS A 60 -14.79 13.11 1.07
N GLN A 61 -14.57 12.15 1.96
CA GLN A 61 -15.49 11.05 2.27
C GLN A 61 -15.30 10.59 3.73
N ASP A 62 -16.20 9.76 4.23
CA ASP A 62 -16.21 9.31 5.64
C ASP A 62 -15.51 7.96 5.87
N HIS A 63 -15.04 7.30 4.81
CA HIS A 63 -14.36 6.00 4.84
C HIS A 63 -12.91 6.10 4.37
N ASP A 64 -12.04 5.22 4.88
CA ASP A 64 -10.64 5.18 4.46
C ASP A 64 -10.53 4.81 2.97
N PRO A 65 -9.93 5.67 2.12
CA PRO A 65 -9.68 5.36 0.72
C PRO A 65 -8.65 4.24 0.48
N SER A 66 -7.97 3.74 1.52
CA SER A 66 -6.99 2.64 1.44
C SER A 66 -7.56 1.26 1.77
N ASP A 67 -8.80 1.16 2.28
CA ASP A 67 -9.53 -0.12 2.46
C ASP A 67 -9.94 -0.78 1.12
N TYR A 68 -9.72 -0.09 -0.01
CA TYR A 68 -10.04 -0.59 -1.33
C TYR A 68 -8.81 -1.29 -1.92
N SER A 69 -8.93 -2.61 -2.14
CA SER A 69 -8.04 -3.32 -3.06
C SER A 69 -8.15 -2.69 -4.45
N GLU A 70 -7.02 -2.42 -5.10
CA GLU A 70 -6.98 -1.97 -6.50
C GLU A 70 -7.63 -3.06 -7.39
N GLY A 71 -8.95 -2.97 -7.61
CA GLY A 71 -9.69 -3.98 -8.39
C GLY A 71 -11.20 -4.00 -8.18
N GLU A 72 -11.70 -3.59 -7.01
CA GLU A 72 -13.14 -3.45 -6.80
C GLU A 72 -13.63 -2.11 -7.37
N ARG A 73 -14.43 -2.14 -8.44
CA ARG A 73 -15.18 -0.94 -8.86
C ARG A 73 -16.07 -0.51 -7.69
N PRO A 74 -15.97 0.73 -7.18
CA PRO A 74 -16.71 1.11 -6.00
C PRO A 74 -18.20 1.08 -6.29
N THR A 75 -18.96 0.36 -5.47
CA THR A 75 -20.37 0.69 -5.23
C THR A 75 -20.45 2.18 -4.90
N PHE A 76 -21.34 2.91 -5.56
CA PHE A 76 -21.51 4.37 -5.48
C PHE A 76 -21.31 4.93 -4.05
N HIS A 77 -20.14 5.54 -3.80
CA HIS A 77 -19.89 6.32 -2.58
C HIS A 77 -19.86 7.81 -2.95
N LEU A 78 -20.65 8.60 -2.24
CA LEU A 78 -20.80 10.04 -2.45
C LEU A 78 -19.54 10.78 -2.01
N LYS A 79 -18.60 10.99 -2.94
CA LYS A 79 -17.55 12.00 -2.77
C LYS A 79 -18.22 13.37 -2.71
N ALA A 80 -17.85 14.19 -1.72
CA ALA A 80 -18.40 15.53 -1.54
C ALA A 80 -17.28 16.57 -1.46
N PRO A 81 -17.53 17.84 -1.84
CA PRO A 81 -16.60 18.94 -1.58
C PRO A 81 -16.30 19.06 -0.07
N VAL A 82 -15.04 19.33 0.27
CA VAL A 82 -14.61 19.36 1.68
C VAL A 82 -15.10 20.58 2.45
N PHE A 83 -15.28 21.74 1.80
CA PHE A 83 -15.66 22.97 2.50
C PHE A 83 -17.05 22.88 3.14
N PRO A 84 -18.10 22.35 2.48
CA PRO A 84 -19.38 22.10 3.14
C PRO A 84 -19.27 21.24 4.41
N ALA A 85 -18.45 20.18 4.38
CA ALA A 85 -18.27 19.30 5.54
C ALA A 85 -17.60 20.04 6.71
N ILE A 86 -16.54 20.80 6.43
CA ILE A 86 -15.85 21.62 7.44
C ILE A 86 -16.73 22.75 7.95
N ASP A 87 -17.44 23.45 7.07
CA ASP A 87 -18.33 24.55 7.43
C ASP A 87 -19.47 24.07 8.34
N SER A 88 -20.04 22.90 8.06
CA SER A 88 -21.04 22.24 8.90
C SER A 88 -20.50 21.90 10.30
N PHE A 89 -19.29 21.34 10.38
CA PHE A 89 -18.61 21.09 11.65
C PHE A 89 -18.35 22.36 12.46
N LEU A 90 -17.90 23.43 11.80
CA LEU A 90 -17.61 24.72 12.43
C LEU A 90 -18.87 25.44 12.93
N LYS A 91 -20.02 25.26 12.27
CA LYS A 91 -21.32 25.76 12.79
C LYS A 91 -21.88 24.93 13.92
N GLY A 92 -21.49 23.66 14.02
CA GLY A 92 -22.14 22.69 14.89
C GLY A 92 -23.41 22.09 14.29
N ASP A 93 -23.63 22.26 12.99
CA ASP A 93 -24.81 21.76 12.27
C ASP A 93 -24.62 20.35 11.69
N SER A 94 -23.48 19.70 11.98
CA SER A 94 -23.20 18.36 11.45
C SER A 94 -24.15 17.34 12.07
N PRO A 95 -24.88 16.53 11.27
CA PRO A 95 -25.80 15.52 11.78
C PRO A 95 -25.08 14.41 12.57
N HIS A 96 -23.75 14.34 12.44
CA HIS A 96 -22.89 13.39 13.11
C HIS A 96 -22.21 13.97 14.36
N LEU A 97 -22.42 15.26 14.68
CA LEU A 97 -21.87 15.89 15.88
C LEU A 97 -22.61 15.37 17.12
N ILE A 98 -21.86 14.89 18.11
CA ILE A 98 -22.35 14.73 19.48
C ILE A 98 -22.07 16.06 20.21
N ASP A 99 -22.92 16.49 21.14
CA ASP A 99 -22.78 17.78 21.85
C ASP A 99 -21.39 18.01 22.50
N SER A 100 -20.64 16.94 22.79
CA SER A 100 -19.28 17.00 23.36
C SER A 100 -18.14 17.03 22.35
N SER A 101 -18.38 16.72 21.06
CA SER A 101 -17.33 16.57 20.05
C SER A 101 -16.87 17.93 19.50
N ARG A 102 -15.68 18.37 19.89
CA ARG A 102 -15.09 19.65 19.47
C ARG A 102 -13.95 19.52 18.45
N GLN A 103 -13.44 18.30 18.26
CA GLN A 103 -12.28 18.02 17.42
C GLN A 103 -12.66 17.19 16.20
N MET A 104 -12.10 17.56 15.05
CA MET A 104 -12.20 16.85 13.78
C MET A 104 -10.80 16.52 13.25
N PHE A 105 -10.62 15.30 12.74
CA PHE A 105 -9.42 14.87 12.04
C PHE A 105 -9.61 14.96 10.53
N VAL A 106 -8.62 15.53 9.84
CA VAL A 106 -8.50 15.50 8.39
C VAL A 106 -7.38 14.52 8.03
N LEU A 107 -7.76 13.40 7.44
CA LEU A 107 -6.88 12.27 7.15
C LEU A 107 -6.62 12.15 5.65
N SER A 108 -5.37 11.90 5.29
CA SER A 108 -4.98 11.62 3.90
C SER A 108 -3.53 11.13 3.84
N GLU A 109 -3.10 10.59 2.71
CA GLU A 109 -1.68 10.36 2.42
C GLU A 109 -0.91 11.66 2.15
N SER A 110 0.41 11.55 2.05
CA SER A 110 1.31 12.66 1.72
C SER A 110 0.92 13.35 0.41
N GLY A 111 1.02 14.68 0.38
CA GLY A 111 0.77 15.47 -0.82
C GLY A 111 -0.70 15.72 -1.17
N MET A 112 -1.67 15.09 -0.49
CA MET A 112 -3.11 15.25 -0.81
C MET A 112 -3.75 16.55 -0.27
N GLY A 113 -2.93 17.52 0.18
CA GLY A 113 -3.40 18.88 0.44
C GLY A 113 -3.96 19.16 1.84
N LYS A 114 -3.63 18.36 2.86
CA LYS A 114 -3.99 18.63 4.27
C LYS A 114 -3.53 20.01 4.76
N THR A 115 -2.23 20.28 4.66
CA THR A 115 -1.64 21.56 5.06
C THR A 115 -2.18 22.70 4.22
N SER A 116 -2.35 22.47 2.92
CA SER A 116 -2.97 23.41 1.99
C SER A 116 -4.38 23.78 2.44
N LEU A 117 -5.21 22.80 2.83
CA LEU A 117 -6.56 23.01 3.31
C LEU A 117 -6.59 23.85 4.60
N LEU A 118 -5.81 23.49 5.61
CA LEU A 118 -5.71 24.25 6.88
C LEU A 118 -5.19 25.68 6.64
N THR A 119 -4.19 25.83 5.78
CA THR A 119 -3.67 27.15 5.38
C THR A 119 -4.75 27.98 4.69
N MET A 120 -5.54 27.39 3.79
CA MET A 120 -6.62 28.10 3.12
C MET A 120 -7.74 28.54 4.07
N ILE A 121 -8.12 27.71 5.04
CA ILE A 121 -9.05 28.08 6.12
C ILE A 121 -8.52 29.34 6.83
N LYS A 122 -7.24 29.36 7.25
CA LYS A 122 -6.62 30.52 7.91
C LYS A 122 -6.54 31.76 7.00
N LEU A 123 -6.22 31.58 5.72
CA LEU A 123 -6.15 32.71 4.77
C LEU A 123 -7.52 33.35 4.54
N THR A 124 -8.60 32.57 4.50
CA THR A 124 -9.97 33.12 4.38
C THR A 124 -10.36 33.95 5.61
N HIS A 125 -9.95 33.53 6.81
CA HIS A 125 -10.08 34.33 8.03
C HIS A 125 -9.31 35.65 7.93
N LEU A 126 -8.02 35.61 7.54
CA LEU A 126 -7.19 36.82 7.41
C LEU A 126 -7.76 37.82 6.39
N ALA A 127 -8.34 37.31 5.30
CA ALA A 127 -9.02 38.08 4.26
C ALA A 127 -10.34 38.72 4.72
N GLY A 128 -10.84 38.37 5.91
CA GLY A 128 -12.04 38.95 6.52
C GLY A 128 -13.34 38.40 5.95
N PHE A 129 -13.33 37.15 5.46
CA PHE A 129 -14.56 36.48 5.01
C PHE A 129 -15.38 35.88 6.17
N TRP A 130 -14.76 35.72 7.34
CA TRP A 130 -15.36 35.10 8.52
C TRP A 130 -16.24 36.08 9.32
N PRO A 131 -17.14 35.56 10.16
CA PRO A 131 -17.81 36.36 11.18
C PRO A 131 -16.78 36.99 12.13
N GLN A 132 -16.96 38.26 12.50
CA GLN A 132 -15.96 39.03 13.24
C GLN A 132 -15.74 38.57 14.69
N GLU A 133 -16.65 37.75 15.21
CA GLU A 133 -16.68 37.28 16.60
C GLU A 133 -15.69 36.12 16.85
N TYR A 134 -15.26 35.45 15.77
CA TYR A 134 -14.39 34.28 15.85
C TYR A 134 -12.97 34.59 15.38
N ASP A 135 -11.99 34.09 16.12
CA ASP A 135 -10.58 34.08 15.72
C ASP A 135 -10.19 32.70 15.15
N CYS A 136 -9.04 32.63 14.49
CA CYS A 136 -8.52 31.40 13.92
C CYS A 136 -7.04 31.30 14.22
N LEU A 137 -6.57 30.23 14.86
CA LEU A 137 -5.15 30.00 15.12
C LEU A 137 -4.67 28.80 14.30
N LEU A 138 -3.58 28.96 13.53
CA LEU A 138 -2.96 27.87 12.78
C LEU A 138 -1.56 27.60 13.34
N LEU A 139 -1.32 26.38 13.81
CA LEU A 139 -0.05 25.93 14.35
C LEU A 139 0.39 24.64 13.67
N LYS A 140 1.69 24.51 13.41
CA LYS A 140 2.32 23.23 13.10
C LYS A 140 2.64 22.52 14.42
N LEU A 141 2.33 21.23 14.52
CA LEU A 141 2.61 20.45 15.72
C LEU A 141 4.12 20.26 15.93
N GLY A 142 4.55 20.43 17.17
CA GLY A 142 5.94 20.48 17.59
C GLY A 142 6.09 20.69 19.10
N GLU A 143 7.32 20.94 19.53
CA GLU A 143 7.69 21.01 20.94
C GLU A 143 6.89 22.09 21.71
N ASP A 144 6.81 23.31 21.16
CA ASP A 144 6.18 24.46 21.82
C ASP A 144 4.67 24.61 21.55
N THR A 145 4.07 23.68 20.79
CA THR A 145 2.70 23.85 20.28
C THR A 145 1.66 23.86 21.40
N LEU A 146 1.77 22.95 22.38
CA LEU A 146 0.82 22.88 23.49
C LEU A 146 0.93 24.10 24.40
N ASP A 147 2.14 24.60 24.66
CA ASP A 147 2.35 25.82 25.41
C ASP A 147 1.75 27.04 24.70
N THR A 148 1.92 27.11 23.38
CA THR A 148 1.36 28.17 22.55
C THR A 148 -0.18 28.13 22.57
N ALA A 149 -0.77 26.94 22.42
CA ALA A 149 -2.21 26.74 22.51
C ALA A 149 -2.73 27.07 23.91
N TRP A 150 -2.03 26.63 24.96
CA TRP A 150 -2.43 26.86 26.34
C TRP A 150 -2.47 28.35 26.71
N ARG A 151 -1.48 29.14 26.25
CA ARG A 151 -1.40 30.59 26.49
C ARG A 151 -2.30 31.44 25.59
N HIS A 152 -2.95 30.85 24.59
CA HIS A 152 -3.77 31.60 23.65
C HIS A 152 -5.01 32.20 24.35
N PRO A 153 -5.27 33.51 24.21
CA PRO A 153 -6.45 34.14 24.79
C PRO A 153 -7.72 33.77 24.03
N ASN A 154 -8.91 33.90 24.66
CA ASN A 154 -10.21 33.77 23.99
C ASN A 154 -10.43 32.42 23.25
N LYS A 155 -9.98 31.30 23.83
CA LYS A 155 -10.12 29.95 23.25
C LYS A 155 -11.56 29.62 22.85
N ALA A 156 -12.53 29.98 23.69
CA ALA A 156 -13.95 29.73 23.47
C ALA A 156 -14.54 30.32 22.18
N ASN A 157 -13.89 31.33 21.57
CA ASN A 157 -14.27 31.91 20.28
C ASN A 157 -13.15 31.75 19.23
N THR A 158 -12.23 30.81 19.43
CA THR A 158 -11.12 30.56 18.50
C THR A 158 -11.26 29.19 17.88
N ILE A 159 -11.17 29.12 16.55
CA ILE A 159 -10.99 27.87 15.81
C ILE A 159 -9.50 27.56 15.75
N LEU A 160 -9.10 26.40 16.27
CA LEU A 160 -7.72 25.95 16.27
C LEU A 160 -7.47 24.97 15.13
N LEU A 161 -6.46 25.24 14.32
CA LEU A 161 -5.99 24.38 13.24
C LEU A 161 -4.60 23.85 13.63
N LEU A 162 -4.48 22.55 13.80
CA LEU A 162 -3.24 21.86 14.13
C LEU A 162 -2.80 21.02 12.94
N ASP A 163 -1.64 21.36 12.38
CA ASP A 163 -1.12 20.70 11.20
C ASP A 163 -0.02 19.68 11.52
N ALA A 164 -0.03 18.58 10.76
CA ALA A 164 1.01 17.57 10.67
C ALA A 164 1.31 16.83 11.98
N LEU A 165 0.28 16.22 12.59
CA LEU A 165 0.46 15.35 13.77
C LEU A 165 1.44 14.20 13.50
N ASP A 166 1.45 13.67 12.28
CA ASP A 166 2.39 12.62 11.85
C ASP A 166 3.84 13.10 11.73
N GLU A 167 4.07 14.42 11.66
CA GLU A 167 5.40 15.04 11.65
C GLU A 167 5.79 15.62 13.03
N ASP A 168 4.96 15.44 14.07
CA ASP A 168 5.26 15.95 15.41
C ASP A 168 6.45 15.19 16.01
N PRO A 169 7.60 15.85 16.28
CA PRO A 169 8.77 15.20 16.87
C PRO A 169 8.45 14.56 18.24
N LEU A 170 7.46 15.09 18.97
CA LEU A 170 7.04 14.54 20.26
C LEU A 170 6.05 13.36 20.15
N ALA A 171 5.53 13.07 18.94
CA ALA A 171 4.73 11.88 18.70
C ALA A 171 5.59 10.61 18.45
N LEU A 172 6.92 10.76 18.34
CA LEU A 172 7.84 9.66 18.03
C LEU A 172 7.83 8.57 19.13
N GLY A 173 7.44 7.36 18.76
CA GLY A 173 7.29 6.17 19.60
C GLY A 173 6.09 6.19 20.55
N LYS A 174 5.30 7.28 20.57
CA LYS A 174 4.26 7.55 21.60
C LYS A 174 3.09 8.38 21.07
N ILE A 175 2.65 8.13 19.84
CA ILE A 175 1.60 8.93 19.20
C ILE A 175 0.31 8.95 20.01
N LYS A 176 -0.11 7.83 20.62
CA LYS A 176 -1.30 7.77 21.47
C LYS A 176 -1.20 8.73 22.67
N ASP A 177 -0.12 8.65 23.45
CA ASP A 177 0.12 9.56 24.59
C ASP A 177 0.15 11.03 24.15
N ARG A 178 0.79 11.32 23.00
CA ARG A 178 0.87 12.67 22.46
C ARG A 178 -0.51 13.17 22.03
N LEU A 179 -1.31 12.31 21.40
CA LEU A 179 -2.66 12.60 20.96
C LEU A 179 -3.57 12.94 22.12
N SER A 180 -3.57 12.15 23.20
CA SER A 180 -4.38 12.42 24.39
C SER A 180 -4.03 13.78 25.01
N LYS A 181 -2.74 14.15 25.08
CA LYS A 181 -2.30 15.49 25.53
C LYS A 181 -2.75 16.62 24.61
N VAL A 182 -2.73 16.40 23.29
CA VAL A 182 -3.21 17.39 22.32
C VAL A 182 -4.71 17.60 22.48
N LEU A 183 -5.49 16.53 22.65
CA LEU A 183 -6.95 16.62 22.82
C LEU A 183 -7.32 17.35 24.12
N GLU A 184 -6.67 16.99 25.23
CA GLU A 184 -6.85 17.65 26.54
C GLU A 184 -6.50 19.14 26.49
N ALA A 185 -5.32 19.48 25.95
CA ALA A 185 -4.86 20.88 25.91
C ALA A 185 -5.71 21.79 25.00
N THR A 186 -6.57 21.21 24.15
CA THR A 186 -7.35 21.93 23.14
C THR A 186 -8.85 21.89 23.37
N GLU A 187 -9.33 21.30 24.48
CA GLU A 187 -10.76 21.14 24.78
C GLU A 187 -11.52 22.48 24.93
N ASP A 188 -10.83 23.52 25.41
CA ASP A 188 -11.40 24.85 25.65
C ASP A 188 -11.63 25.67 24.37
N TYR A 189 -11.14 25.19 23.23
CA TYR A 189 -11.33 25.88 21.96
C TYR A 189 -12.76 25.71 21.43
N TYR A 190 -13.23 26.68 20.64
CA TYR A 190 -14.54 26.62 20.00
C TYR A 190 -14.68 25.34 19.14
N ARG A 191 -13.70 25.12 18.26
CA ARG A 191 -13.52 23.92 17.43
C ARG A 191 -12.05 23.71 17.12
N VAL A 192 -11.65 22.46 16.92
CA VAL A 192 -10.28 22.07 16.57
C VAL A 192 -10.29 21.19 15.33
N ILE A 193 -9.42 21.48 14.36
CA ILE A 193 -9.17 20.63 13.19
C ILE A 193 -7.71 20.18 13.25
N ILE A 194 -7.49 18.87 13.22
CA ILE A 194 -6.17 18.25 13.33
C ILE A 194 -5.88 17.49 12.03
N SER A 195 -4.77 17.81 11.36
CA SER A 195 -4.34 17.09 10.17
C SER A 195 -3.35 15.97 10.53
N CYS A 196 -3.52 14.79 9.92
CA CYS A 196 -2.64 13.63 10.13
C CYS A 196 -2.63 12.70 8.91
N ARG A 197 -1.57 11.91 8.73
CA ARG A 197 -1.60 10.76 7.81
C ARG A 197 -2.51 9.67 8.33
N THR A 198 -3.27 9.05 7.42
CA THR A 198 -4.25 8.01 7.73
C THR A 198 -3.63 6.86 8.53
N GLN A 199 -2.57 6.24 8.00
CA GLN A 199 -1.90 5.10 8.64
C GLN A 199 -1.27 5.46 10.01
N SER A 200 -0.85 6.71 10.20
CA SER A 200 -0.26 7.16 11.47
C SER A 200 -1.30 7.18 12.59
N LEU A 201 -2.55 7.55 12.30
CA LEU A 201 -3.61 7.64 13.29
C LEU A 201 -4.28 6.28 13.55
N LEU A 202 -4.54 5.50 12.50
CA LEU A 202 -5.32 4.25 12.59
C LEU A 202 -4.69 3.19 13.49
N SER A 203 -3.36 3.18 13.62
CA SER A 203 -2.64 2.28 14.55
C SER A 203 -2.96 2.52 16.04
N SER A 204 -3.60 3.64 16.37
CA SER A 204 -3.70 4.15 17.75
C SER A 204 -5.12 4.47 18.22
N VAL A 205 -6.14 4.20 17.39
CA VAL A 205 -7.54 4.57 17.66
C VAL A 205 -8.48 3.36 17.55
N THR A 206 -9.60 3.40 18.27
CA THR A 206 -10.66 2.38 18.16
C THR A 206 -11.75 2.88 17.23
N GLU A 207 -12.03 2.11 16.18
CA GLU A 207 -13.07 2.44 15.21
C GLU A 207 -14.46 1.98 15.66
N SER A 208 -15.48 2.77 15.34
CA SER A 208 -16.88 2.38 15.54
C SER A 208 -17.43 1.73 14.27
N SER A 209 -17.83 0.46 14.35
CA SER A 209 -18.45 -0.25 13.23
C SER A 209 -19.79 0.33 12.79
N THR A 210 -20.44 1.13 13.64
CA THR A 210 -21.76 1.75 13.35
C THR A 210 -21.69 3.22 12.92
N HIS A 211 -20.54 3.87 13.11
CA HIS A 211 -20.32 5.29 12.80
C HIS A 211 -18.90 5.49 12.23
N PRO A 212 -18.68 5.18 10.93
CA PRO A 212 -17.36 5.25 10.30
C PRO A 212 -16.73 6.65 10.32
N GLU A 213 -17.56 7.69 10.42
CA GLU A 213 -17.18 9.10 10.54
C GLU A 213 -16.64 9.47 11.93
N ARG A 214 -16.69 8.55 12.91
CA ARG A 214 -16.28 8.76 14.30
C ARG A 214 -15.13 7.85 14.68
N ILE A 215 -14.17 8.43 15.42
CA ILE A 215 -13.10 7.68 16.07
C ILE A 215 -13.13 7.93 17.57
N ARG A 216 -12.75 6.92 18.34
CA ARG A 216 -12.61 7.01 19.78
C ARG A 216 -11.13 6.99 20.17
N ILE A 217 -10.73 8.01 20.92
CA ILE A 217 -9.38 8.16 21.48
C ILE A 217 -9.56 8.37 22.99
N ASP A 218 -9.33 7.30 23.75
CA ASP A 218 -9.63 7.25 25.18
C ASP A 218 -11.09 7.68 25.46
N ASP A 219 -11.29 8.80 26.16
CA ASP A 219 -12.61 9.36 26.49
C ASP A 219 -13.16 10.34 25.44
N TYR A 220 -12.36 10.68 24.41
CA TYR A 220 -12.75 11.61 23.36
C TYR A 220 -13.41 10.87 22.19
N THR A 221 -14.53 11.42 21.74
CA THR A 221 -15.14 11.05 20.45
C THR A 221 -14.91 12.18 19.46
N CYS A 222 -14.13 11.91 18.43
CA CYS A 222 -13.75 12.88 17.42
C CYS A 222 -14.36 12.51 16.07
N LEU A 223 -14.70 13.52 15.27
CA LEU A 223 -15.06 13.31 13.87
C LEU A 223 -13.80 13.09 13.04
N ARG A 224 -13.92 12.34 11.94
CA ARG A 224 -12.88 12.24 10.92
C ARG A 224 -13.47 12.38 9.54
N ILE A 225 -12.67 12.95 8.64
CA ILE A 225 -12.92 12.94 7.20
C ILE A 225 -11.64 12.55 6.47
N PHE A 226 -11.79 11.88 5.34
CA PHE A 226 -10.68 11.48 4.48
C PHE A 226 -10.66 12.36 3.23
N LEU A 227 -9.54 12.99 2.93
CA LEU A 227 -9.36 13.65 1.63
C LEU A 227 -9.20 12.60 0.55
N VAL A 228 -9.80 12.85 -0.60
CA VAL A 228 -9.78 11.96 -1.76
C VAL A 228 -8.76 12.49 -2.78
N PRO A 229 -8.05 11.63 -3.51
CA PRO A 229 -7.18 12.06 -4.60
C PRO A 229 -7.96 12.88 -5.65
N PHE A 230 -7.32 13.89 -6.23
CA PHE A 230 -7.93 14.70 -7.28
C PHE A 230 -8.34 13.83 -8.47
N ASP A 231 -9.56 14.06 -8.96
CA ASP A 231 -9.99 13.50 -10.25
C ASP A 231 -9.45 14.30 -11.44
N HIS A 232 -9.73 13.84 -12.65
CA HIS A 232 -9.25 14.49 -13.87
C HIS A 232 -9.71 15.97 -14.01
N GLU A 233 -10.88 16.32 -13.47
CA GLU A 233 -11.40 17.69 -13.54
C GLU A 233 -10.67 18.61 -12.55
N GLN A 234 -10.47 18.15 -11.31
CA GLN A 234 -9.70 18.87 -10.29
C GLN A 234 -8.24 19.06 -10.71
N VAL A 235 -7.64 18.06 -11.36
CA VAL A 235 -6.30 18.17 -11.93
C VAL A 235 -6.26 19.24 -13.03
N ALA A 236 -7.22 19.22 -13.95
CA ALA A 236 -7.28 20.20 -15.04
C ALA A 236 -7.47 21.63 -14.50
N ASP A 237 -8.36 21.84 -13.52
CA ASP A 237 -8.57 23.14 -12.87
C ASP A 237 -7.30 23.63 -12.16
N TYR A 238 -6.61 22.73 -11.44
CA TYR A 238 -5.35 23.06 -10.78
C TYR A 238 -4.29 23.51 -11.80
N LEU A 239 -4.11 22.77 -12.91
CA LEU A 239 -3.17 23.12 -13.97
C LEU A 239 -3.55 24.43 -14.67
N ALA A 240 -4.84 24.68 -14.89
CA ALA A 240 -5.33 25.91 -15.49
C ALA A 240 -5.02 27.14 -14.62
N LYS A 241 -5.22 27.03 -13.30
CA LYS A 241 -4.89 28.09 -12.34
C LYS A 241 -3.38 28.24 -12.14
N ARG A 242 -2.63 27.14 -12.17
CA ARG A 242 -1.18 27.11 -11.99
C ARG A 242 -0.45 27.75 -13.16
N PHE A 243 -0.90 27.49 -14.38
CA PHE A 243 -0.34 28.00 -15.63
C PHE A 243 -1.40 28.85 -16.35
N PRO A 244 -1.71 30.07 -15.86
CA PRO A 244 -2.69 30.94 -16.47
C PRO A 244 -2.22 31.44 -17.85
N SER A 245 -3.15 31.74 -18.75
CA SER A 245 -2.81 32.26 -20.08
C SER A 245 -2.56 33.75 -19.99
N HIS A 246 -1.34 34.22 -20.32
CA HIS A 246 -1.13 35.65 -20.50
C HIS A 246 -1.59 36.11 -21.90
N PRO A 247 -1.98 37.38 -22.07
CA PRO A 247 -2.39 37.91 -23.37
C PRO A 247 -1.37 37.68 -24.50
N CYS A 248 -0.07 37.70 -24.17
CA CYS A 248 1.01 37.39 -25.11
C CYS A 248 1.12 35.89 -25.44
N ASP A 249 0.69 35.01 -24.53
CA ASP A 249 0.74 33.55 -24.70
C ASP A 249 -0.39 33.02 -25.58
N ILE A 250 -1.50 33.76 -25.69
CA ILE A 250 -2.65 33.41 -26.54
C ILE A 250 -2.24 33.46 -28.03
N LEU A 251 -1.33 34.37 -28.40
CA LEU A 251 -0.80 34.51 -29.76
C LEU A 251 0.25 33.44 -30.12
N LEU A 252 0.91 32.84 -29.12
CA LEU A 252 2.02 31.88 -29.30
C LEU A 252 1.70 30.46 -28.81
N HIS A 253 0.49 30.22 -28.29
CA HIS A 253 0.02 28.95 -27.70
C HIS A 253 0.92 28.35 -26.59
N CYS A 254 1.81 29.14 -25.97
CA CYS A 254 2.80 28.62 -25.00
C CYS A 254 2.17 28.13 -23.69
N SER A 255 1.17 28.85 -23.15
CA SER A 255 0.50 28.48 -21.90
C SER A 255 -0.36 27.22 -22.04
N ASP A 256 -1.02 27.03 -23.19
CA ASP A 256 -1.78 25.82 -23.47
C ASP A 256 -0.88 24.60 -23.65
N ALA A 257 0.32 24.78 -24.23
CA ALA A 257 1.30 23.71 -24.32
C ALA A 257 1.74 23.21 -22.93
N LEU A 258 1.98 24.12 -21.97
CA LEU A 258 2.34 23.76 -20.59
C LEU A 258 1.21 23.02 -19.86
N ARG A 259 -0.05 23.45 -20.03
CA ARG A 259 -1.21 22.76 -19.46
C ARG A 259 -1.40 21.37 -20.06
N GLN A 260 -1.34 21.26 -21.38
CA GLN A 260 -1.45 19.98 -22.07
C GLN A 260 -0.33 19.02 -21.66
N GLN A 261 0.89 19.53 -21.47
CA GLN A 261 2.02 18.75 -20.99
C GLN A 261 1.81 18.28 -19.55
N GLY A 262 1.37 19.17 -18.64
CA GLY A 262 1.01 18.78 -17.27
C GLY A 262 -0.10 17.74 -17.23
N GLN A 263 -1.13 17.90 -18.06
CA GLN A 263 -2.25 16.95 -18.15
C GLN A 263 -1.79 15.60 -18.71
N ARG A 264 -0.90 15.60 -19.70
CA ARG A 264 -0.29 14.36 -20.23
C ARG A 264 0.51 13.64 -19.16
N PHE A 265 1.23 14.36 -18.30
CA PHE A 265 1.97 13.72 -17.21
C PHE A 265 1.02 13.11 -16.17
N ALA A 266 -0.07 13.80 -15.82
CA ALA A 266 -1.07 13.28 -14.89
C ALA A 266 -1.84 12.08 -15.48
N ASN A 267 -2.23 12.12 -16.76
CA ASN A 267 -3.01 11.06 -17.40
C ASN A 267 -2.22 9.79 -17.70
N LYS A 268 -0.87 9.84 -17.68
CA LYS A 268 -0.03 8.67 -17.94
C LYS A 268 0.13 7.75 -16.73
N MET A 269 -0.48 8.09 -15.60
CA MET A 269 -0.38 7.35 -14.36
C MET A 269 -1.75 6.78 -14.00
N ASP A 270 -1.88 5.46 -14.01
CA ASP A 270 -3.17 4.79 -13.74
C ASP A 270 -3.59 4.84 -12.27
N SER A 271 -2.69 5.16 -11.32
CA SER A 271 -3.05 5.28 -9.90
C SER A 271 -3.16 6.73 -9.38
N PRO A 272 -4.28 7.09 -8.70
CA PRO A 272 -4.55 8.44 -8.23
C PRO A 272 -3.54 8.97 -7.20
N ALA A 273 -2.93 8.10 -6.39
CA ALA A 273 -1.93 8.49 -5.39
C ALA A 273 -0.66 9.04 -6.06
N PHE A 274 -0.28 8.51 -7.22
CA PHE A 274 0.86 8.99 -8.00
C PHE A 274 0.64 10.37 -8.60
N SER A 275 -0.57 10.62 -9.10
CA SER A 275 -0.95 11.92 -9.66
C SER A 275 -0.79 13.03 -8.63
N VAL A 276 -1.15 12.77 -7.37
CA VAL A 276 -1.02 13.76 -6.29
C VAL A 276 0.44 14.11 -5.99
N LEU A 277 1.32 13.10 -5.85
CA LEU A 277 2.75 13.32 -5.65
C LEU A 277 3.34 14.17 -6.80
N LEU A 278 2.97 13.84 -8.04
CA LEU A 278 3.44 14.56 -9.21
C LEU A 278 3.00 16.02 -9.22
N LEU A 279 1.73 16.30 -8.89
CA LEU A 279 1.20 17.66 -8.84
C LEU A 279 1.91 18.54 -7.83
N ALA A 280 2.34 17.97 -6.69
CA ALA A 280 3.16 18.66 -5.69
C ALA A 280 4.56 19.05 -6.22
N HIS A 281 5.02 18.39 -7.29
CA HIS A 281 6.32 18.61 -7.93
C HIS A 281 6.24 19.16 -9.36
N ILE A 282 5.04 19.48 -9.86
CA ILE A 282 4.83 19.79 -11.28
C ILE A 282 5.68 20.94 -11.79
N ASN A 283 5.90 22.00 -10.99
CA ASN A 283 6.73 23.12 -11.42
C ASN A 283 8.19 22.73 -11.63
N ASP A 284 8.71 21.91 -10.73
CA ASP A 284 10.11 21.49 -10.79
C ASP A 284 10.31 20.57 -12.00
N ILE A 285 9.33 19.70 -12.27
CA ILE A 285 9.33 18.79 -13.42
C ILE A 285 9.21 19.56 -14.73
N MET A 286 8.29 20.53 -14.81
CA MET A 286 8.14 21.37 -16.01
C MET A 286 9.39 22.22 -16.27
N ALA A 287 10.02 22.74 -15.22
CA ALA A 287 11.27 23.50 -15.32
C ALA A 287 12.46 22.65 -15.81
N SER A 288 12.41 21.32 -15.67
CA SER A 288 13.46 20.42 -16.19
C SER A 288 13.53 20.36 -17.73
N GLY A 289 12.51 20.88 -18.43
CA GLY A 289 12.45 20.85 -19.90
C GLY A 289 12.11 19.47 -20.48
N LEU A 290 11.58 18.55 -19.67
CA LEU A 290 11.20 17.19 -20.06
C LEU A 290 10.19 17.18 -21.21
N ARG A 291 10.58 16.67 -22.39
CA ARG A 291 9.71 16.64 -23.60
C ARG A 291 8.98 15.31 -23.80
N GLU A 292 9.67 14.20 -23.54
CA GLU A 292 9.13 12.85 -23.62
C GLU A 292 8.77 12.36 -22.21
N SER A 293 7.62 11.69 -22.10
CA SER A 293 7.00 11.40 -20.80
C SER A 293 6.74 9.94 -20.58
N ASP A 294 7.71 9.08 -20.87
CA ASP A 294 7.66 7.77 -20.24
C ASP A 294 7.78 7.91 -18.70
N ILE A 295 7.31 6.88 -18.02
CA ILE A 295 7.20 6.86 -16.56
C ILE A 295 8.56 7.09 -15.88
N TYR A 296 9.65 6.58 -16.46
CA TYR A 296 11.00 6.69 -15.92
C TYR A 296 11.55 8.11 -15.98
N ASN A 297 11.48 8.75 -17.14
CA ASN A 297 12.00 10.10 -17.31
C ASN A 297 11.25 11.14 -16.47
N LEU A 298 9.95 10.89 -16.18
CA LEU A 298 9.18 11.72 -15.26
C LEU A 298 9.68 11.61 -13.81
N TYR A 299 9.91 10.40 -13.32
CA TYR A 299 10.45 10.18 -11.97
C TYR A 299 11.90 10.67 -11.86
N ARG A 300 12.70 10.53 -12.91
CA ARG A 300 14.05 11.09 -12.96
C ARG A 300 14.02 12.61 -12.83
N ALA A 301 13.14 13.30 -13.55
CA ALA A 301 13.00 14.75 -13.43
C ALA A 301 12.57 15.17 -12.01
N LEU A 302 11.61 14.46 -11.42
CA LEU A 302 11.16 14.68 -10.04
C LEU A 302 12.30 14.48 -9.02
N PHE A 303 13.06 13.40 -9.15
CA PHE A 303 14.15 13.06 -8.25
C PHE A 303 15.33 14.04 -8.34
N GLU A 304 15.75 14.41 -9.55
CA GLU A 304 16.82 15.39 -9.76
C GLU A 304 16.45 16.78 -9.24
N ALA A 305 15.21 17.20 -9.48
CA ALA A 305 14.66 18.42 -8.90
C ALA A 305 14.71 18.41 -7.37
N TRP A 306 14.33 17.28 -6.75
CA TRP A 306 14.38 17.13 -5.30
C TRP A 306 15.81 17.19 -4.76
N LEU A 307 16.76 16.47 -5.38
CA LEU A 307 18.18 16.47 -4.98
C LEU A 307 18.77 17.88 -5.01
N ALA A 308 18.51 18.62 -6.08
CA ALA A 308 19.01 19.99 -6.23
C ALA A 308 18.49 20.92 -5.12
N ARG A 309 17.22 20.78 -4.73
CA ARG A 309 16.62 21.55 -3.63
C ARG A 309 17.22 21.17 -2.28
N GLU A 310 17.36 19.88 -2.00
CA GLU A 310 17.91 19.41 -0.72
C GLU A 310 19.38 19.81 -0.54
N GLU A 311 20.19 19.73 -1.59
CA GLU A 311 21.58 20.19 -1.56
C GLU A 311 21.66 21.69 -1.21
N ILE A 312 20.81 22.53 -1.81
CA ILE A 312 20.72 23.97 -1.49
C ILE A 312 20.30 24.17 -0.02
N ARG A 313 19.32 23.40 0.47
CA ARG A 313 18.84 23.48 1.86
C ARG A 313 19.93 23.11 2.87
N LEU A 314 20.64 22.01 2.63
CA LEU A 314 21.72 21.53 3.50
C LEU A 314 22.89 22.53 3.52
N ARG A 315 23.27 23.10 2.36
CA ARG A 315 24.28 24.17 2.28
C ARG A 315 23.89 25.42 3.05
N LYS A 316 22.61 25.80 3.11
CA LYS A 316 22.13 26.93 3.92
C LYS A 316 22.14 26.63 5.42
N THR A 317 21.79 25.41 5.80
CA THR A 317 21.74 24.95 7.20
C THR A 317 23.14 24.85 7.84
N ARG A 318 24.19 24.66 7.01
CA ARG A 318 25.62 24.67 7.38
C ARG A 318 26.07 25.87 8.20
N ARG A 319 25.43 27.05 8.07
CA ARG A 319 25.82 28.24 8.86
C ARG A 319 25.70 28.05 10.39
N LYS A 320 25.18 26.91 10.88
CA LYS A 320 25.00 26.61 12.31
C LYS A 320 25.70 25.35 12.87
N ARG A 321 26.35 24.46 12.08
CA ARG A 321 26.96 23.18 12.59
C ARG A 321 28.28 22.81 11.87
N LEU A 322 29.17 22.08 12.55
CA LEU A 322 30.48 21.61 12.07
C LEU A 322 30.33 20.34 11.20
N GLY A 323 30.84 20.35 9.97
CA GLY A 323 30.84 19.21 9.02
C GLY A 323 30.56 19.63 7.57
N SER A 324 31.09 18.88 6.59
CA SER A 324 30.73 19.07 5.17
C SER A 324 29.37 18.39 4.90
N PRO A 325 28.32 19.12 4.48
CA PRO A 325 27.04 18.48 4.16
C PRO A 325 27.16 17.62 2.89
N PRO A 326 26.35 16.56 2.76
CA PRO A 326 26.35 15.70 1.59
C PRO A 326 25.92 16.50 0.35
N ASN A 327 26.60 16.26 -0.76
CA ASN A 327 26.22 16.80 -2.05
C ASN A 327 25.12 15.92 -2.71
N SER A 328 24.60 16.35 -3.86
CA SER A 328 23.57 15.58 -4.58
C SER A 328 24.00 14.17 -5.01
N GLN A 329 25.28 13.93 -5.28
CA GLN A 329 25.80 12.59 -5.59
C GLN A 329 25.85 11.68 -4.36
N ASP A 330 26.20 12.23 -3.20
CA ASP A 330 26.21 11.50 -1.92
C ASP A 330 24.77 11.09 -1.56
N LEU A 331 23.83 12.05 -1.61
CA LEU A 331 22.40 11.80 -1.38
C LEU A 331 21.80 10.79 -2.36
N ARG A 332 22.17 10.89 -3.64
CA ARG A 332 21.76 9.92 -4.67
C ARG A 332 22.21 8.51 -4.31
N THR A 333 23.48 8.35 -3.93
CA THR A 333 24.04 7.05 -3.57
C THR A 333 23.36 6.47 -2.33
N LEU A 334 23.15 7.31 -1.31
CA LEU A 334 22.46 6.93 -0.08
C LEU A 334 21.02 6.42 -0.36
N LEU A 335 20.24 7.17 -1.13
CA LEU A 335 18.85 6.81 -1.40
C LEU A 335 18.71 5.58 -2.30
N ILE A 336 19.59 5.42 -3.29
CA ILE A 336 19.64 4.19 -4.10
C ILE A 336 19.97 3.00 -3.20
N THR A 337 20.96 3.13 -2.32
CA THR A 337 21.38 2.06 -1.40
C THR A 337 20.23 1.64 -0.50
N ILE A 338 19.52 2.60 0.10
CA ILE A 338 18.34 2.33 0.94
C ILE A 338 17.23 1.68 0.11
N ALA A 339 16.96 2.19 -1.09
CA ALA A 339 15.91 1.65 -1.95
C ALA A 339 16.19 0.19 -2.34
N VAL A 340 17.42 -0.14 -2.73
CA VAL A 340 17.84 -1.50 -3.05
C VAL A 340 17.70 -2.40 -1.83
N PHE A 341 18.23 -1.99 -0.68
CA PHE A 341 18.16 -2.75 0.57
C PHE A 341 16.71 -3.08 0.98
N LEU A 342 15.82 -2.08 0.92
CA LEU A 342 14.40 -2.27 1.20
C LEU A 342 13.74 -3.20 0.17
N GLN A 343 14.11 -3.06 -1.10
CA GLN A 343 13.56 -3.89 -2.18
C GLN A 343 13.95 -5.37 -2.05
N GLN A 344 15.17 -5.67 -1.62
CA GLN A 344 15.63 -7.04 -1.36
C GLN A 344 14.78 -7.73 -0.29
N ARG A 345 14.52 -7.01 0.80
CA ARG A 345 13.73 -7.50 1.94
C ARG A 345 12.22 -7.41 1.70
N GLY A 346 11.80 -6.69 0.65
CA GLY A 346 10.42 -6.32 0.37
C GLY A 346 9.76 -5.58 1.52
N GLU A 347 10.56 -4.74 2.15
CA GLU A 347 10.13 -3.83 3.19
C GLU A 347 9.82 -2.48 2.53
N SER A 348 8.93 -1.71 3.16
CA SER A 348 8.62 -0.33 2.78
C SER A 348 9.10 0.69 3.82
N PHE A 349 9.71 0.19 4.90
CA PHE A 349 10.22 0.98 6.02
C PHE A 349 11.62 0.52 6.39
N LEU A 350 12.55 1.45 6.53
CA LEU A 350 13.88 1.23 7.09
C LEU A 350 13.80 1.44 8.60
N SER A 351 13.58 0.34 9.31
CA SER A 351 13.57 0.35 10.77
C SER A 351 14.95 0.64 11.35
N ARG A 352 15.03 1.00 12.63
CA ARG A 352 16.32 1.19 13.31
C ARG A 352 17.18 -0.08 13.28
N ALA A 353 16.57 -1.26 13.37
CA ALA A 353 17.27 -2.54 13.27
C ALA A 353 17.77 -2.80 11.84
N ALA A 354 16.93 -2.50 10.85
CA ALA A 354 17.28 -2.63 9.44
C ALA A 354 18.38 -1.64 9.01
N LEU A 355 18.34 -0.41 9.54
CA LEU A 355 19.40 0.59 9.37
C LEU A 355 20.75 0.08 9.92
N TYR A 356 20.76 -0.52 11.11
CA TYR A 356 21.98 -1.10 11.68
C TYR A 356 22.53 -2.27 10.85
N GLN A 357 21.64 -3.09 10.27
CA GLN A 357 22.06 -4.15 9.34
C GLN A 357 22.66 -3.57 8.07
N LEU A 358 22.03 -2.56 7.48
CA LEU A 358 22.51 -1.88 6.29
C LEU A 358 23.89 -1.25 6.51
N GLU A 359 24.10 -0.60 7.66
CA GLU A 359 25.40 -0.05 8.08
C GLU A 359 26.50 -1.12 8.13
N LYS A 360 26.16 -2.31 8.64
CA LYS A 360 27.10 -3.43 8.76
C LYS A 360 27.42 -4.07 7.40
N GLU A 361 26.41 -4.22 6.54
CA GLU A 361 26.54 -4.82 5.21
C GLU A 361 27.35 -3.93 4.25
N SER A 362 27.30 -2.60 4.42
CA SER A 362 27.91 -1.61 3.52
C SER A 362 29.41 -1.35 3.78
N SER A 363 30.19 -2.39 4.08
CA SER A 363 31.60 -2.34 4.57
C SER A 363 32.66 -1.66 3.65
N SER A 364 32.28 -0.93 2.59
CA SER A 364 33.18 -0.13 1.76
C SER A 364 32.63 1.28 1.46
N GLN A 365 33.20 2.27 2.16
CA GLN A 365 33.30 3.71 1.84
C GLN A 365 32.02 4.55 1.61
N THR A 366 31.94 5.67 2.34
CA THR A 366 31.21 6.93 2.05
C THR A 366 29.69 7.07 2.30
N LEU A 367 29.08 6.30 3.19
CA LEU A 367 27.69 6.58 3.62
C LEU A 367 27.67 6.99 5.11
N ASP A 368 27.55 8.29 5.37
CA ASP A 368 27.31 8.85 6.70
C ASP A 368 25.79 8.85 6.95
N PHE A 369 25.27 7.86 7.67
CA PHE A 369 23.84 7.77 7.96
C PHE A 369 23.35 8.87 8.93
N ASP A 370 24.24 9.64 9.58
CA ASP A 370 23.85 10.89 10.23
C ASP A 370 23.25 11.89 9.24
N ASP A 371 23.55 11.76 7.94
CA ASP A 371 22.94 12.58 6.90
C ASP A 371 21.45 12.28 6.71
N LEU A 372 20.97 11.08 7.02
CA LEU A 372 19.54 10.79 7.03
C LEU A 372 18.80 11.58 8.13
N ALA A 373 19.44 11.87 9.25
CA ALA A 373 18.89 12.76 10.27
C ALA A 373 18.89 14.23 9.83
N ARG A 374 19.67 14.59 8.80
CA ARG A 374 19.75 15.95 8.24
C ARG A 374 18.77 16.18 7.08
N LEU A 375 18.26 15.11 6.45
CA LEU A 375 17.23 15.19 5.41
C LEU A 375 15.94 15.79 5.97
N GLY A 376 15.30 16.66 5.19
CA GLY A 376 14.02 17.26 5.58
C GLY A 376 12.92 16.20 5.50
N THR A 377 12.05 16.14 6.50
CA THR A 377 10.89 15.22 6.52
C THR A 377 9.58 15.86 6.08
N GLY A 378 9.59 17.15 5.71
CA GLY A 378 8.37 17.89 5.36
C GLY A 378 7.72 17.46 4.04
N GLU A 379 6.58 18.06 3.71
CA GLU A 379 5.63 17.64 2.66
C GLU A 379 6.20 17.40 1.25
N ARG A 380 7.29 18.07 0.87
CA ARG A 380 7.93 17.93 -0.46
C ARG A 380 9.18 17.05 -0.43
N SER A 381 9.36 16.30 0.66
CA SER A 381 10.42 15.31 0.78
C SER A 381 10.04 14.01 0.07
N LEU A 382 11.04 13.31 -0.46
CA LEU A 382 10.87 11.96 -1.02
C LEU A 382 11.15 10.87 0.03
N LEU A 383 11.64 11.25 1.21
CA LEU A 383 11.89 10.35 2.34
C LEU A 383 11.31 10.98 3.62
N HIS A 384 10.45 10.24 4.30
CA HIS A 384 9.84 10.65 5.56
C HIS A 384 10.24 9.72 6.69
N ARG A 385 9.93 10.13 7.92
CA ARG A 385 9.96 9.27 9.09
C ARG A 385 8.54 9.00 9.55
N ASN A 386 8.24 7.77 9.92
CA ASN A 386 6.98 7.44 10.59
C ASN A 386 7.04 7.88 12.06
N THR A 387 5.91 7.69 12.75
CA THR A 387 5.78 8.00 14.17
C THR A 387 6.59 7.07 15.06
N VAL A 388 7.25 6.02 14.56
CA VAL A 388 8.17 5.17 15.33
C VAL A 388 9.65 5.55 15.07
N GLY A 389 9.90 6.40 14.07
CA GLY A 389 11.21 6.88 13.67
C GLY A 389 11.85 6.16 12.49
N ASP A 390 11.15 5.18 11.92
CA ASP A 390 11.59 4.45 10.73
C ASP A 390 11.46 5.31 9.49
N PHE A 391 12.40 5.16 8.55
CA PHE A 391 12.35 5.89 7.30
C PHE A 391 11.49 5.19 6.27
N ARG A 392 10.75 5.94 5.46
CA ARG A 392 10.00 5.40 4.32
C ARG A 392 10.00 6.42 3.19
N PHE A 393 10.07 5.93 1.95
CA PHE A 393 9.89 6.78 0.78
C PHE A 393 8.46 7.36 0.76
N ALA A 394 8.31 8.60 0.30
CA ALA A 394 7.01 9.29 0.22
C ALA A 394 5.95 8.49 -0.55
N HIS A 395 6.41 7.65 -1.47
CA HIS A 395 5.59 6.67 -2.15
C HIS A 395 6.44 5.46 -2.53
N TYR A 396 5.85 4.26 -2.56
CA TYR A 396 6.56 3.02 -2.87
C TYR A 396 7.16 3.03 -4.30
N SER A 397 6.54 3.72 -5.25
CA SER A 397 7.13 3.94 -6.58
C SER A 397 8.45 4.68 -6.60
N ILE A 398 8.74 5.54 -5.60
CA ILE A 398 10.04 6.22 -5.53
C ILE A 398 11.11 5.18 -5.20
N GLN A 399 10.83 4.23 -4.31
CA GLN A 399 11.73 3.10 -4.01
C GLN A 399 12.06 2.34 -5.29
N GLU A 400 11.04 1.91 -6.03
CA GLU A 400 11.25 1.13 -7.26
C GLU A 400 11.93 1.93 -8.38
N PHE A 401 11.58 3.20 -8.54
CA PHE A 401 12.28 4.10 -9.45
C PHE A 401 13.77 4.18 -9.09
N LEU A 402 14.11 4.33 -7.81
CA LEU A 402 15.50 4.44 -7.36
C LEU A 402 16.28 3.15 -7.57
N VAL A 403 15.63 1.99 -7.44
CA VAL A 403 16.24 0.71 -7.82
C VAL A 403 16.53 0.69 -9.32
N ALA A 404 15.55 1.03 -10.18
CA ALA A 404 15.75 1.11 -11.63
C ALA A 404 16.86 2.10 -12.02
N HIS A 405 16.88 3.25 -11.35
CA HIS A 405 17.88 4.29 -11.54
C HIS A 405 19.27 3.83 -11.09
N GLY A 406 19.36 3.08 -9.98
CA GLY A 406 20.58 2.43 -9.51
C GLY A 406 21.15 1.45 -10.53
N VAL A 407 20.31 0.62 -11.14
CA VAL A 407 20.70 -0.31 -12.21
C VAL A 407 21.30 0.43 -13.40
N LEU A 408 20.65 1.50 -13.87
CA LEU A 408 21.18 2.30 -14.98
C LEU A 408 22.51 2.99 -14.68
N LEU A 409 22.74 3.34 -13.42
CA LEU A 409 24.00 3.95 -12.97
C LEU A 409 25.09 2.92 -12.65
N GLY A 410 24.81 1.61 -12.78
CA GLY A 410 25.72 0.54 -12.39
C GLY A 410 25.98 0.47 -10.89
N LYS A 411 25.03 0.98 -10.07
CA LYS A 411 25.08 1.00 -8.61
C LYS A 411 24.19 -0.05 -7.95
N ALA A 412 23.40 -0.77 -8.74
CA ALA A 412 22.58 -1.88 -8.30
C ALA A 412 22.61 -2.97 -9.39
N ASP A 413 22.67 -4.23 -8.96
CA ASP A 413 22.55 -5.41 -9.80
C ASP A 413 21.34 -6.22 -9.34
N LEU A 414 20.24 -6.20 -10.08
CA LEU A 414 18.99 -6.89 -9.68
C LEU A 414 19.21 -8.38 -9.33
N ILE A 415 20.19 -9.03 -9.96
CA ILE A 415 20.49 -10.44 -9.76
C ILE A 415 21.43 -10.62 -8.56
N GLY A 416 22.58 -9.93 -8.57
CA GLY A 416 23.57 -10.01 -7.49
C GLY A 416 23.05 -9.48 -6.15
N ASP A 417 22.20 -8.46 -6.20
CA ASP A 417 21.57 -7.86 -5.03
C ASP A 417 20.34 -8.64 -4.58
N ALA A 418 19.77 -9.57 -5.34
CA ALA A 418 18.50 -10.24 -5.01
C ALA A 418 17.33 -9.26 -4.76
N ALA A 419 17.29 -8.13 -5.50
CA ALA A 419 16.22 -7.14 -5.39
C ALA A 419 14.91 -7.69 -5.99
N ARG A 420 13.79 -7.59 -5.28
CA ARG A 420 12.46 -8.02 -5.78
C ARG A 420 12.08 -7.21 -7.02
N VAL A 421 11.81 -7.87 -8.14
CA VAL A 421 11.38 -7.20 -9.38
C VAL A 421 9.86 -7.20 -9.47
N THR A 422 9.24 -6.02 -9.42
CA THR A 422 7.80 -5.82 -9.56
C THR A 422 7.43 -5.29 -10.95
N ASP A 423 6.12 -5.17 -11.24
CA ASP A 423 5.63 -4.61 -12.49
C ASP A 423 6.05 -3.16 -12.71
N LEU A 424 6.02 -2.34 -11.67
CA LEU A 424 6.34 -0.94 -11.76
C LEU A 424 7.87 -0.73 -11.90
N LEU A 425 8.70 -1.48 -11.17
CA LEU A 425 10.15 -1.57 -11.43
C LEU A 425 10.43 -2.03 -12.87
N SER A 426 9.72 -3.05 -13.35
CA SER A 426 9.83 -3.52 -14.74
C SER A 426 9.42 -2.45 -15.75
N ALA A 427 8.35 -1.69 -15.47
CA ALA A 427 7.91 -0.59 -16.30
C ALA A 427 8.97 0.53 -16.36
N PHE A 428 9.62 0.84 -15.23
CA PHE A 428 10.74 1.79 -15.19
C PHE A 428 11.93 1.32 -16.03
N LEU A 429 12.34 0.05 -15.90
CA LEU A 429 13.46 -0.51 -16.66
C LEU A 429 13.17 -0.55 -18.17
N LYS A 430 11.96 -0.95 -18.56
CA LYS A 430 11.50 -0.93 -19.97
C LYS A 430 11.48 0.49 -20.52
N ALA A 431 10.92 1.45 -19.79
CA ALA A 431 10.89 2.86 -20.17
C ALA A 431 12.30 3.46 -20.29
N ALA A 432 13.25 2.98 -19.49
CA ALA A 432 14.65 3.34 -19.56
C ALA A 432 15.42 2.66 -20.72
N ASN A 433 14.74 1.93 -21.62
CA ASN A 433 15.33 1.13 -22.69
C ASN A 433 16.34 0.08 -22.21
N VAL A 434 16.15 -0.44 -21.00
CA VAL A 434 16.87 -1.64 -20.54
C VAL A 434 16.22 -2.86 -21.20
N THR A 435 16.54 -3.09 -22.47
CA THR A 435 16.00 -4.19 -23.28
C THR A 435 16.82 -5.49 -23.14
N ASP A 436 18.07 -5.35 -22.73
CA ASP A 436 18.97 -6.43 -22.38
C ASP A 436 19.31 -6.31 -20.89
N LEU A 437 18.65 -7.10 -20.04
CA LEU A 437 19.35 -7.63 -18.87
C LEU A 437 20.42 -8.55 -19.44
N ALA A 438 21.55 -7.98 -19.88
CA ALA A 438 22.68 -8.73 -20.42
C ALA A 438 23.31 -9.56 -19.29
N LEU A 439 22.64 -10.66 -18.94
CA LEU A 439 23.22 -11.84 -18.33
C LEU A 439 24.48 -12.16 -19.15
N PRO A 440 25.68 -12.12 -18.57
CA PRO A 440 26.88 -12.57 -19.25
C PRO A 440 26.64 -14.00 -19.76
N ARG A 441 26.75 -14.16 -21.07
CA ARG A 441 26.76 -15.46 -21.75
C ARG A 441 27.97 -16.26 -21.26
N GLN A 442 27.77 -17.10 -20.22
CA GLN A 442 28.35 -18.44 -20.11
C GLN A 442 27.73 -19.17 -18.91
N LEU A 443 27.06 -20.28 -19.25
CA LEU A 443 26.40 -21.29 -18.41
C LEU A 443 26.97 -21.47 -17.00
N ASN A 444 26.11 -21.22 -15.99
CA ASN A 444 25.69 -22.22 -14.99
C ASN A 444 24.46 -21.67 -14.22
N ILE A 445 23.31 -22.31 -14.42
CA ILE A 445 22.02 -22.00 -13.76
C ILE A 445 22.13 -22.42 -12.28
N PRO A 446 21.69 -21.57 -11.32
CA PRO A 446 20.51 -21.96 -10.52
C PRO A 446 19.58 -20.81 -10.07
N GLN A 447 18.31 -20.93 -10.46
CA GLN A 447 17.08 -20.82 -9.64
C GLN A 447 16.72 -19.57 -8.80
N SER A 448 15.83 -18.73 -9.40
CA SER A 448 14.53 -18.25 -8.83
C SER A 448 14.60 -17.14 -7.73
N LEU A 449 13.77 -16.07 -7.62
CA LEU A 449 12.34 -15.85 -7.96
C LEU A 449 11.97 -14.37 -8.18
N MET A 450 11.02 -14.15 -9.09
CA MET A 450 10.24 -12.92 -9.24
C MET A 450 8.88 -13.10 -8.55
N PRO A 451 8.30 -12.09 -7.87
CA PRO A 451 6.87 -12.06 -7.60
C PRO A 451 6.10 -11.68 -8.88
N ILE A 452 5.05 -12.44 -9.21
CA ILE A 452 4.07 -12.11 -10.27
C ILE A 452 3.05 -11.12 -9.67
N PRO A 453 2.57 -10.11 -10.42
CA PRO A 453 1.55 -9.17 -9.96
C PRO A 453 0.23 -9.80 -9.52
N ASP A 454 -0.58 -9.01 -8.81
CA ASP A 454 -1.91 -9.30 -8.26
C ASP A 454 -3.01 -9.49 -9.33
N PHE A 455 -2.62 -9.99 -10.50
CA PHE A 455 -3.50 -10.39 -11.57
C PHE A 455 -3.98 -11.81 -11.33
N HIS A 456 -5.12 -11.94 -10.65
CA HIS A 456 -5.96 -13.13 -10.79
C HIS A 456 -6.99 -12.88 -11.90
N PHE A 457 -7.32 -13.92 -12.64
CA PHE A 457 -8.32 -13.85 -13.70
C PHE A 457 -9.39 -14.91 -13.50
N HIS A 458 -10.49 -14.75 -14.22
CA HIS A 458 -11.59 -15.69 -14.24
C HIS A 458 -11.90 -16.03 -15.69
N ASP A 459 -12.00 -17.32 -16.01
CA ASP A 459 -12.50 -17.77 -17.30
C ASP A 459 -14.04 -17.66 -17.31
N ARG A 460 -14.63 -17.35 -18.46
CA ARG A 460 -16.08 -17.24 -18.60
C ARG A 460 -16.68 -18.60 -18.96
N MET A 461 -17.74 -19.01 -18.27
CA MET A 461 -18.49 -20.25 -18.54
C MET A 461 -19.57 -20.04 -19.62
N GLN A 462 -20.14 -21.13 -20.16
CA GLN A 462 -21.08 -21.07 -21.29
C GLN A 462 -22.37 -20.31 -20.95
N ASP A 463 -22.81 -20.38 -19.70
CA ASP A 463 -23.98 -19.64 -19.19
C ASP A 463 -23.70 -18.14 -18.93
N GLY A 464 -22.46 -17.70 -19.18
CA GLY A 464 -21.99 -16.33 -19.01
C GLY A 464 -21.50 -15.99 -17.61
N SER A 465 -21.55 -16.92 -16.65
CA SER A 465 -20.99 -16.76 -15.31
C SER A 465 -19.45 -16.90 -15.31
N GLN A 466 -18.83 -16.59 -14.18
CA GLN A 466 -17.38 -16.60 -13.99
C GLN A 466 -16.95 -17.93 -13.35
N GLY A 467 -15.90 -18.55 -13.88
CA GLY A 467 -15.22 -19.68 -13.24
C GLY A 467 -14.41 -19.25 -12.02
N PRO A 468 -13.69 -20.19 -11.37
CA PRO A 468 -12.84 -19.89 -10.22
C PRO A 468 -11.76 -18.84 -10.51
N ALA A 469 -11.33 -18.10 -9.49
CA ALA A 469 -10.23 -17.15 -9.60
C ALA A 469 -8.90 -17.88 -9.79
N MET A 470 -8.17 -17.61 -10.87
CA MET A 470 -6.93 -18.26 -11.23
C MET A 470 -5.76 -17.29 -11.18
N GLN A 471 -4.66 -17.73 -10.58
CA GLN A 471 -3.43 -16.97 -10.41
C GLN A 471 -2.32 -17.56 -11.31
N PRO A 472 -1.73 -16.78 -12.23
CA PRO A 472 -0.57 -17.20 -13.01
C PRO A 472 0.61 -17.57 -12.12
N ILE A 473 1.20 -18.73 -12.36
CA ILE A 473 2.39 -19.29 -11.72
C ILE A 473 3.49 -19.42 -12.79
N PRO A 474 4.70 -18.89 -12.55
CA PRO A 474 5.73 -18.88 -13.58
C PRO A 474 6.32 -20.28 -13.77
N ALA A 475 6.92 -20.52 -14.94
CA ALA A 475 7.87 -21.62 -15.06
C ALA A 475 9.06 -21.35 -14.14
N GLY A 476 9.68 -22.41 -13.63
CA GLY A 476 10.81 -22.26 -12.75
C GLY A 476 11.30 -23.57 -12.23
N GLU A 477 12.13 -23.52 -11.21
CA GLU A 477 12.59 -24.74 -10.56
C GLU A 477 12.77 -24.46 -9.06
N PHE A 478 12.69 -25.50 -8.24
CA PHE A 478 12.80 -25.39 -6.78
C PHE A 478 13.35 -26.68 -6.17
N LEU A 479 13.60 -26.64 -4.86
CA LEU A 479 13.90 -27.83 -4.06
C LEU A 479 12.61 -28.36 -3.45
N MET A 480 12.18 -29.54 -3.90
CA MET A 480 11.02 -30.26 -3.40
C MET A 480 11.40 -31.17 -2.25
N GLY A 481 10.59 -31.19 -1.20
CA GLY A 481 10.83 -31.95 0.03
C GLY A 481 11.57 -31.18 1.12
N SER A 482 11.83 -31.87 2.22
CA SER A 482 12.41 -31.26 3.43
C SER A 482 13.94 -31.33 3.45
N PRO A 483 14.64 -30.33 4.00
CA PRO A 483 16.07 -30.41 4.27
C PRO A 483 16.41 -31.62 5.15
N GLU A 484 17.61 -32.18 4.98
CA GLU A 484 18.08 -33.31 5.79
C GLU A 484 18.01 -32.98 7.30
N GLY A 485 17.47 -33.91 8.08
CA GLY A 485 17.25 -33.72 9.53
C GLY A 485 15.95 -33.01 9.90
N GLU A 486 15.15 -32.57 8.91
CA GLU A 486 13.82 -31.99 9.13
C GLU A 486 12.71 -32.82 8.46
N GLY A 487 11.48 -32.67 8.93
CA GLY A 487 10.29 -33.29 8.31
C GLY A 487 10.19 -34.81 8.46
N ASN A 488 9.16 -35.38 7.83
CA ASN A 488 8.89 -36.81 7.86
C ASN A 488 9.69 -37.57 6.81
N LYS A 489 9.88 -38.89 7.01
CA LYS A 489 10.67 -39.76 6.10
C LYS A 489 10.19 -39.73 4.64
N ASN A 490 8.90 -39.54 4.43
CA ASN A 490 8.26 -39.46 3.11
C ASN A 490 8.54 -38.15 2.36
N GLU A 491 9.08 -37.14 3.04
CA GLU A 491 9.46 -35.84 2.47
C GLU A 491 10.90 -35.84 1.93
N HIS A 492 11.56 -37.01 1.94
CA HIS A 492 12.98 -37.19 1.58
C HIS A 492 13.15 -38.13 0.39
N PRO A 493 14.26 -38.05 -0.37
CA PRO A 493 15.26 -37.00 -0.30
C PRO A 493 14.74 -35.68 -0.88
N GLN A 494 15.27 -34.56 -0.36
CA GLN A 494 15.10 -33.28 -1.03
C GLN A 494 15.74 -33.35 -2.41
N HIS A 495 15.03 -32.94 -3.44
CA HIS A 495 15.49 -33.03 -4.82
C HIS A 495 15.06 -31.81 -5.63
N ARG A 496 15.75 -31.59 -6.74
CA ARG A 496 15.48 -30.47 -7.63
C ARG A 496 14.36 -30.85 -8.60
N VAL A 497 13.35 -29.99 -8.71
CA VAL A 497 12.26 -30.14 -9.67
C VAL A 497 12.14 -28.89 -10.53
N ARG A 498 11.98 -29.08 -11.83
CA ARG A 498 11.75 -28.05 -12.84
C ARG A 498 10.30 -28.07 -13.29
N ILE A 499 9.60 -26.96 -13.13
CA ILE A 499 8.32 -26.67 -13.75
C ILE A 499 8.59 -26.06 -15.13
N PRO A 500 8.35 -26.78 -16.23
CA PRO A 500 8.87 -26.43 -17.55
C PRO A 500 8.13 -25.27 -18.22
N ALA A 501 6.86 -25.06 -17.87
CA ALA A 501 5.98 -24.06 -18.47
C ALA A 501 5.17 -23.35 -17.37
N PRO A 502 4.80 -22.08 -17.58
CA PRO A 502 3.88 -21.41 -16.68
C PRO A 502 2.51 -22.10 -16.74
N PHE A 503 1.77 -22.01 -15.65
CA PHE A 503 0.39 -22.49 -15.54
C PHE A 503 -0.38 -21.54 -14.63
N ALA A 504 -1.69 -21.64 -14.53
CA ALA A 504 -2.46 -20.91 -13.52
C ALA A 504 -2.92 -21.89 -12.44
N LEU A 505 -2.87 -21.47 -11.17
CA LEU A 505 -3.38 -22.22 -10.03
C LEU A 505 -4.52 -21.44 -9.38
N GLY A 506 -5.55 -22.12 -8.88
CA GLY A 506 -6.65 -21.49 -8.17
C GLY A 506 -6.13 -20.60 -7.04
N THR A 507 -6.63 -19.37 -6.94
CA THR A 507 -6.18 -18.36 -5.97
C THR A 507 -6.42 -18.81 -4.52
N TRP A 508 -7.51 -19.56 -4.33
CA TRP A 508 -7.91 -20.26 -3.11
C TRP A 508 -8.38 -21.69 -3.43
N PRO A 509 -8.60 -22.56 -2.42
CA PRO A 509 -9.28 -23.85 -2.65
C PRO A 509 -10.69 -23.62 -3.21
N VAL A 510 -11.17 -24.55 -4.03
CA VAL A 510 -12.52 -24.50 -4.61
C VAL A 510 -13.55 -24.35 -3.50
N THR A 511 -14.46 -23.40 -3.67
CA THR A 511 -15.47 -23.06 -2.67
C THR A 511 -16.74 -23.89 -2.85
N PHE A 512 -17.55 -23.97 -1.79
CA PHE A 512 -18.89 -24.56 -1.89
C PHE A 512 -19.77 -23.85 -2.92
N GLN A 513 -19.60 -22.54 -3.15
CA GLN A 513 -20.36 -21.81 -4.16
C GLN A 513 -20.05 -22.31 -5.58
N GLU A 514 -18.76 -22.44 -5.90
CA GLU A 514 -18.29 -22.90 -7.20
C GLU A 514 -18.66 -24.37 -7.43
N TYR A 515 -18.53 -25.20 -6.39
CA TYR A 515 -18.89 -26.62 -6.47
C TYR A 515 -20.42 -26.86 -6.51
N ASP A 516 -21.20 -26.04 -5.82
CA ASP A 516 -22.67 -26.10 -5.88
C ASP A 516 -23.21 -25.77 -7.27
N HIS A 517 -22.53 -24.89 -7.99
CA HIS A 517 -22.85 -24.59 -9.39
C HIS A 517 -22.65 -25.83 -10.27
N PHE A 518 -21.52 -26.53 -10.12
CA PHE A 518 -21.29 -27.82 -10.78
C PHE A 518 -22.38 -28.85 -10.44
N CYS A 519 -22.75 -28.98 -9.17
CA CYS A 519 -23.80 -29.91 -8.75
C CYS A 519 -25.14 -29.57 -9.40
N ALA A 520 -25.49 -28.28 -9.48
CA ALA A 520 -26.71 -27.82 -10.13
C ALA A 520 -26.70 -28.09 -11.65
N ALA A 521 -25.58 -27.83 -12.32
CA ALA A 521 -25.44 -28.03 -13.76
C ALA A 521 -25.46 -29.52 -14.16
N THR A 522 -24.93 -30.40 -13.33
CA THR A 522 -24.78 -31.84 -13.63
C THR A 522 -25.85 -32.72 -12.98
N GLY A 523 -26.72 -32.16 -12.13
CA GLY A 523 -27.70 -32.92 -11.36
C GLY A 523 -27.09 -33.78 -10.24
N ARG A 524 -25.83 -33.55 -9.87
CA ARG A 524 -25.16 -34.29 -8.79
C ARG A 524 -25.67 -33.86 -7.41
N LYS A 525 -25.60 -34.78 -6.47
CA LYS A 525 -25.91 -34.50 -5.06
C LYS A 525 -24.82 -33.61 -4.47
N LYS A 526 -25.23 -32.51 -3.83
CA LYS A 526 -24.31 -31.61 -3.12
C LYS A 526 -23.62 -32.32 -1.94
N PRO A 527 -22.31 -32.09 -1.73
CA PRO A 527 -21.61 -32.59 -0.55
C PRO A 527 -22.10 -31.90 0.73
N GLN A 528 -22.03 -32.63 1.85
CA GLN A 528 -22.34 -32.10 3.18
C GLN A 528 -21.29 -31.07 3.60
N ASP A 529 -21.73 -30.00 4.27
CA ASP A 529 -20.90 -28.90 4.75
C ASP A 529 -20.62 -28.96 6.26
N GLN A 530 -20.94 -30.09 6.90
CA GLN A 530 -20.80 -30.30 8.35
C GLN A 530 -21.60 -29.30 9.22
N GLY A 531 -22.47 -28.47 8.62
CA GLY A 531 -23.13 -27.37 9.32
C GLY A 531 -22.23 -26.14 9.60
N TRP A 532 -21.00 -26.11 9.09
CA TRP A 532 -20.04 -25.00 9.33
C TRP A 532 -20.29 -23.77 8.45
N GLY A 533 -20.89 -23.97 7.28
CA GLY A 533 -21.21 -22.92 6.32
C GLY A 533 -20.97 -23.34 4.88
N ARG A 534 -21.63 -22.65 3.94
CA ARG A 534 -21.45 -22.80 2.48
C ARG A 534 -20.96 -21.48 1.87
N LYS A 535 -21.08 -21.36 0.54
CA LYS A 535 -20.61 -20.22 -0.25
C LYS A 535 -19.08 -20.20 -0.32
N ARG A 536 -18.42 -19.21 0.29
CA ARG A 536 -16.96 -18.99 0.23
C ARG A 536 -16.14 -19.86 1.19
N TYR A 537 -16.75 -20.83 1.87
CA TYR A 537 -16.01 -21.88 2.57
C TYR A 537 -15.46 -22.88 1.55
N PRO A 538 -14.28 -23.46 1.78
CA PRO A 538 -13.73 -24.48 0.88
C PRO A 538 -14.66 -25.69 0.85
N VAL A 539 -14.93 -26.22 -0.34
CA VAL A 539 -15.69 -27.46 -0.49
C VAL A 539 -14.91 -28.60 0.17
N ASN A 540 -15.62 -29.39 0.96
CA ASN A 540 -15.08 -30.58 1.60
C ASN A 540 -16.00 -31.77 1.35
N ASN A 541 -15.63 -32.94 1.87
CA ASN A 541 -16.35 -34.18 1.65
C ASN A 541 -16.49 -34.54 0.15
N VAL A 542 -15.41 -34.34 -0.61
CA VAL A 542 -15.31 -34.67 -2.03
C VAL A 542 -14.19 -35.68 -2.25
N SER A 543 -14.49 -36.76 -2.98
CA SER A 543 -13.46 -37.75 -3.33
C SER A 543 -12.51 -37.21 -4.39
N TRP A 544 -11.40 -37.92 -4.61
CA TRP A 544 -10.48 -37.59 -5.71
C TRP A 544 -11.17 -37.69 -7.07
N GLN A 545 -12.07 -38.67 -7.24
CA GLN A 545 -12.86 -38.81 -8.47
C GLN A 545 -13.83 -37.64 -8.66
N ASP A 546 -14.48 -37.18 -7.58
CA ASP A 546 -15.36 -36.02 -7.63
C ASP A 546 -14.61 -34.73 -8.02
N ALA A 547 -13.35 -34.62 -7.61
CA ALA A 547 -12.47 -33.53 -8.00
C ALA A 547 -12.10 -33.59 -9.49
N LEU A 548 -11.79 -34.78 -10.02
CA LEU A 548 -11.56 -34.96 -11.46
C LEU A 548 -12.80 -34.65 -12.29
N ASP A 549 -13.96 -35.08 -11.84
CA ASP A 549 -15.22 -34.84 -12.56
C ASP A 549 -15.55 -33.33 -12.59
N TYR A 550 -15.25 -32.61 -11.51
CA TYR A 550 -15.36 -31.15 -11.46
C TYR A 550 -14.39 -30.46 -12.44
N CYS A 551 -13.12 -30.89 -12.48
CA CYS A 551 -12.13 -30.41 -13.46
C CYS A 551 -12.59 -30.63 -14.91
N ALA A 552 -13.10 -31.83 -15.20
CA ALA A 552 -13.57 -32.20 -16.53
C ALA A 552 -14.78 -31.36 -16.96
N TRP A 553 -15.75 -31.16 -16.05
CA TRP A 553 -16.90 -30.29 -16.31
C TRP A 553 -16.47 -28.84 -16.53
N LEU A 554 -15.63 -28.27 -15.65
CA LEU A 554 -15.20 -26.88 -15.78
C LEU A 554 -14.40 -26.66 -17.07
N SER A 555 -13.64 -27.67 -17.52
CA SER A 555 -12.94 -27.61 -18.79
C SER A 555 -13.90 -27.52 -19.98
N GLN A 556 -15.02 -28.25 -19.93
CA GLN A 556 -16.06 -28.18 -20.96
C GLN A 556 -16.79 -26.84 -20.93
N GLU A 557 -17.06 -26.29 -19.73
CA GLU A 557 -17.77 -25.01 -19.59
C GLU A 557 -16.95 -23.80 -20.03
N THR A 558 -15.64 -23.82 -19.83
CA THR A 558 -14.76 -22.68 -20.11
C THR A 558 -14.05 -22.80 -21.46
N GLY A 559 -13.94 -24.02 -22.01
CA GLY A 559 -13.11 -24.29 -23.18
C GLY A 559 -11.60 -24.29 -22.89
N HIS A 560 -11.20 -24.20 -21.62
CA HIS A 560 -9.81 -24.26 -21.17
C HIS A 560 -9.53 -25.58 -20.45
N HIS A 561 -8.26 -26.00 -20.38
CA HIS A 561 -7.91 -27.27 -19.75
C HIS A 561 -7.69 -27.08 -18.24
N TYR A 562 -8.65 -27.55 -17.44
CA TYR A 562 -8.59 -27.59 -15.98
C TYR A 562 -8.28 -28.99 -15.47
N ARG A 563 -7.42 -29.09 -14.46
CA ARG A 563 -7.01 -30.36 -13.82
C ARG A 563 -6.60 -30.16 -12.37
N LEU A 564 -6.36 -31.25 -11.66
CA LEU A 564 -5.64 -31.19 -10.38
C LEU A 564 -4.15 -30.85 -10.62
N PRO A 565 -3.50 -30.14 -9.68
CA PRO A 565 -2.06 -29.93 -9.74
C PRO A 565 -1.33 -31.27 -9.59
N SER A 566 -0.16 -31.38 -10.22
CA SER A 566 0.82 -32.35 -9.71
C SER A 566 1.28 -31.91 -8.33
N GLU A 567 1.80 -32.85 -7.55
CA GLU A 567 2.32 -32.54 -6.23
C GLU A 567 3.51 -31.56 -6.30
N ALA A 568 4.34 -31.71 -7.34
CA ALA A 568 5.44 -30.81 -7.61
C ALA A 568 4.96 -29.39 -7.92
N GLU A 569 3.94 -29.24 -8.78
CA GLU A 569 3.31 -27.94 -9.06
C GLU A 569 2.72 -27.31 -7.81
N TRP A 570 2.07 -28.12 -6.97
CA TRP A 570 1.49 -27.65 -5.71
C TRP A 570 2.57 -27.17 -4.74
N GLU A 571 3.63 -27.95 -4.51
CA GLU A 571 4.71 -27.54 -3.59
C GLU A 571 5.45 -26.30 -4.09
N TYR A 572 5.73 -26.26 -5.40
CA TYR A 572 6.36 -25.12 -6.05
C TYR A 572 5.55 -23.84 -5.78
N ALA A 573 4.24 -23.93 -6.01
CA ALA A 573 3.34 -22.81 -5.86
C ALA A 573 3.13 -22.42 -4.39
N ALA A 574 3.01 -23.40 -3.48
CA ALA A 574 2.86 -23.16 -2.04
C ALA A 574 4.10 -22.49 -1.44
N ARG A 575 5.31 -22.91 -1.84
CA ARG A 575 6.57 -22.29 -1.41
C ARG A 575 6.71 -20.86 -1.92
N ALA A 576 6.15 -20.57 -3.10
CA ALA A 576 6.29 -19.29 -3.79
C ALA A 576 7.72 -18.75 -3.76
N GLY A 577 8.66 -19.69 -3.90
CA GLY A 577 10.09 -19.40 -3.92
C GLY A 577 10.88 -19.45 -2.63
N THR A 578 10.22 -19.57 -1.51
CA THR A 578 10.92 -19.75 -0.25
C THR A 578 11.51 -21.16 -0.12
N ARG A 579 12.59 -21.28 0.64
CA ARG A 579 13.18 -22.56 1.05
C ARG A 579 12.86 -22.91 2.51
N THR A 580 12.08 -22.07 3.17
CA THR A 580 11.74 -22.14 4.59
C THR A 580 10.64 -23.18 4.84
N ARG A 581 10.37 -23.46 6.12
CA ARG A 581 9.33 -24.41 6.55
C ARG A 581 7.93 -24.00 6.11
N TYR A 582 7.61 -22.72 6.20
CA TYR A 582 6.38 -22.11 5.69
C TYR A 582 6.76 -21.05 4.66
N TRP A 583 5.81 -20.65 3.81
CA TRP A 583 6.08 -19.60 2.83
C TRP A 583 6.36 -18.23 3.46
N TRP A 584 5.99 -18.02 4.72
CA TRP A 584 6.27 -16.80 5.48
C TRP A 584 7.52 -16.88 6.36
N GLY A 585 8.24 -18.00 6.39
CA GLY A 585 9.46 -18.18 7.18
C GLY A 585 9.55 -19.53 7.88
N ASP A 586 10.54 -19.69 8.78
CA ASP A 586 10.79 -20.96 9.48
C ASP A 586 10.04 -21.09 10.81
N ARG A 587 9.61 -19.97 11.39
CA ARG A 587 8.80 -19.95 12.62
C ARG A 587 7.33 -19.90 12.27
N PHE A 588 6.53 -20.68 13.00
CA PHE A 588 5.09 -20.69 12.80
C PHE A 588 4.45 -19.37 13.27
N HIS A 589 4.73 -18.98 14.52
CA HIS A 589 4.41 -17.65 15.06
C HIS A 589 5.57 -16.68 14.78
N ASP A 590 5.25 -15.47 14.34
CA ASP A 590 6.20 -14.35 14.30
C ASP A 590 6.13 -13.52 15.60
N GLU A 591 6.92 -12.45 15.72
CA GLU A 591 6.95 -11.58 16.91
C GLU A 591 5.64 -10.78 17.11
N SER A 592 4.76 -10.74 16.10
CA SER A 592 3.47 -10.02 16.14
C SER A 592 2.29 -10.90 16.60
N ASP A 593 2.51 -12.21 16.77
CA ASP A 593 1.53 -13.23 17.15
C ASP A 593 0.23 -13.24 16.31
N THR A 594 0.29 -12.70 15.08
CA THR A 594 -0.86 -12.66 14.17
C THR A 594 -1.02 -14.03 13.50
N PRO A 595 -2.22 -14.67 13.55
CA PRO A 595 -2.46 -15.93 12.88
C PRO A 595 -2.22 -15.85 11.37
N ARG A 596 -1.42 -16.77 10.81
CA ARG A 596 -1.08 -16.84 9.37
C ARG A 596 -1.72 -18.02 8.63
N ALA A 597 -2.36 -18.92 9.36
CA ALA A 597 -3.06 -20.08 8.85
C ALA A 597 -4.15 -20.51 9.84
N ASN A 598 -5.17 -21.21 9.34
CA ASN A 598 -6.15 -21.90 10.17
C ASN A 598 -5.67 -23.33 10.44
N CYS A 599 -5.39 -23.66 11.70
CA CYS A 599 -4.87 -24.96 12.14
C CYS A 599 -5.12 -25.20 13.63
N ASP A 600 -4.76 -26.38 14.14
CA ASP A 600 -4.81 -26.71 15.56
C ASP A 600 -3.46 -26.38 16.21
N THR A 601 -3.40 -25.24 16.90
CA THR A 601 -2.22 -24.82 17.68
C THR A 601 -2.25 -25.37 19.11
N GLY A 602 -3.32 -26.08 19.48
CA GLY A 602 -3.61 -26.49 20.85
C GLY A 602 -4.14 -25.35 21.73
N ASN A 603 -4.55 -24.23 21.13
CA ASN A 603 -5.09 -23.07 21.83
C ASN A 603 -6.62 -23.10 21.81
N GLU A 604 -7.27 -22.72 22.92
CA GLU A 604 -8.73 -22.60 22.97
C GLU A 604 -9.31 -21.58 21.98
N ALA A 605 -8.48 -20.65 21.49
CA ALA A 605 -8.86 -19.66 20.47
C ALA A 605 -8.87 -20.20 19.02
N ASP A 606 -8.43 -21.44 18.80
CA ASP A 606 -8.44 -22.06 17.46
C ASP A 606 -9.86 -22.19 16.92
N ILE A 607 -10.05 -22.00 15.61
CA ILE A 607 -11.38 -21.91 14.98
C ILE A 607 -12.17 -23.23 15.10
N GLY A 608 -11.47 -24.37 15.13
CA GLY A 608 -12.08 -25.69 15.28
C GLY A 608 -12.94 -26.15 14.08
N GLN A 609 -12.86 -25.45 12.96
CA GLN A 609 -13.51 -25.76 11.69
C GLN A 609 -12.82 -25.02 10.53
N THR A 610 -13.22 -25.28 9.28
CA THR A 610 -12.76 -24.47 8.15
C THR A 610 -13.17 -23.00 8.30
N SER A 611 -12.41 -22.11 7.69
CA SER A 611 -12.69 -20.67 7.61
C SER A 611 -13.03 -20.27 6.17
N LEU A 612 -13.55 -19.05 5.98
CA LEU A 612 -13.69 -18.47 4.65
C LEU A 612 -12.33 -18.48 3.94
N VAL A 613 -12.34 -18.79 2.64
CA VAL A 613 -11.10 -18.76 1.86
C VAL A 613 -10.52 -17.35 1.81
N GLY A 614 -9.20 -17.24 1.92
CA GLY A 614 -8.48 -15.98 1.94
C GLY A 614 -8.62 -15.18 3.23
N SER A 615 -8.96 -15.82 4.35
CA SER A 615 -8.99 -15.16 5.67
C SER A 615 -7.61 -14.85 6.24
N PHE A 616 -6.57 -15.49 5.69
CA PHE A 616 -5.17 -15.35 6.12
C PHE A 616 -4.33 -14.74 4.99
N PRO A 617 -3.13 -14.20 5.29
CA PRO A 617 -2.26 -13.63 4.27
C PRO A 617 -1.94 -14.61 3.13
N ARG A 618 -1.76 -14.09 1.90
CA ARG A 618 -1.32 -14.85 0.72
C ARG A 618 0.20 -14.97 0.63
N ASN A 619 0.67 -16.00 -0.08
CA ASN A 619 2.09 -16.16 -0.39
C ASN A 619 2.57 -15.25 -1.54
N ALA A 620 3.87 -15.27 -1.85
CA ALA A 620 4.49 -14.39 -2.85
C ALA A 620 4.04 -14.64 -4.31
N PHE A 621 3.35 -15.75 -4.58
CA PHE A 621 2.70 -16.00 -5.87
C PHE A 621 1.24 -15.56 -5.88
N GLY A 622 0.71 -15.04 -4.77
CA GLY A 622 -0.67 -14.58 -4.66
C GLY A 622 -1.67 -15.65 -4.22
N LEU A 623 -1.20 -16.78 -3.73
CA LEU A 623 -2.06 -17.90 -3.31
C LEU A 623 -2.39 -17.83 -1.83
N TYR A 624 -3.66 -18.02 -1.51
CA TYR A 624 -4.18 -18.09 -0.14
C TYR A 624 -4.33 -19.53 0.32
N ASP A 625 -4.32 -19.75 1.64
CA ASP A 625 -4.65 -21.04 2.27
C ASP A 625 -3.83 -22.23 1.77
N THR A 626 -2.61 -22.01 1.26
CA THR A 626 -1.67 -23.09 0.91
C THR A 626 -1.04 -23.73 2.15
N ALA A 627 -1.31 -23.18 3.33
CA ALA A 627 -1.01 -23.78 4.63
C ALA A 627 -2.25 -23.65 5.52
N GLY A 628 -2.82 -24.78 5.94
CA GLY A 628 -3.98 -24.84 6.81
C GLY A 628 -5.32 -24.72 6.06
N ASN A 629 -6.37 -24.45 6.82
CA ASN A 629 -7.77 -24.44 6.40
C ASN A 629 -8.27 -25.81 5.91
N ILE A 630 -7.80 -26.30 4.76
CA ILE A 630 -8.18 -27.59 4.19
C ILE A 630 -7.02 -28.23 3.43
N ARG A 631 -6.90 -29.56 3.52
CA ARG A 631 -5.96 -30.31 2.68
C ARG A 631 -6.46 -30.30 1.24
N GLU A 632 -5.54 -30.36 0.29
CA GLU A 632 -5.86 -30.26 -1.13
C GLU A 632 -5.40 -31.52 -1.87
N TRP A 633 -6.31 -32.14 -2.63
CA TRP A 633 -6.00 -33.25 -3.54
C TRP A 633 -5.00 -32.84 -4.62
N THR A 634 -4.05 -33.72 -4.92
CA THR A 634 -3.18 -33.63 -6.11
C THR A 634 -3.41 -34.82 -7.05
N ALA A 635 -2.87 -34.78 -8.26
CA ALA A 635 -3.03 -35.85 -9.25
C ALA A 635 -2.21 -37.11 -8.93
N ASP A 636 -1.14 -36.98 -8.15
CA ASP A 636 -0.10 -37.98 -7.95
C ASP A 636 -0.58 -39.21 -7.14
N CYS A 637 -0.07 -40.37 -7.53
CA CYS A 637 -0.18 -41.59 -6.74
C CYS A 637 0.81 -41.55 -5.58
N TRP A 638 0.46 -42.19 -4.47
CA TRP A 638 1.32 -42.19 -3.30
C TRP A 638 2.62 -42.96 -3.53
N HIS A 639 3.71 -42.38 -3.04
CA HIS A 639 5.00 -43.04 -2.89
C HIS A 639 5.52 -42.75 -1.48
N ASP A 640 6.15 -43.74 -0.84
CA ASP A 640 6.59 -43.62 0.55
C ASP A 640 7.75 -42.64 0.78
N ASN A 641 8.37 -42.15 -0.29
CA ASN A 641 9.48 -41.19 -0.29
C ASN A 641 9.65 -40.59 -1.70
N TYR A 642 10.65 -39.73 -1.90
CA TYR A 642 10.99 -39.13 -3.20
C TYR A 642 12.13 -39.84 -3.94
N GLN A 643 12.49 -41.08 -3.58
CA GLN A 643 13.48 -41.82 -4.36
C GLN A 643 12.92 -42.09 -5.75
N ASN A 644 13.65 -41.62 -6.77
CA ASN A 644 13.24 -41.64 -8.18
C ASN A 644 12.01 -40.79 -8.51
N ALA A 645 11.68 -39.79 -7.67
CA ALA A 645 10.65 -38.82 -7.99
C ALA A 645 10.95 -38.07 -9.30
N PRO A 646 9.93 -37.75 -10.13
CA PRO A 646 10.12 -36.95 -11.33
C PRO A 646 10.70 -35.56 -11.03
N SER A 647 11.60 -35.08 -11.89
CA SER A 647 12.27 -33.78 -11.74
C SER A 647 11.77 -32.72 -12.72
N ASP A 648 10.68 -32.99 -13.44
CA ASP A 648 10.13 -32.16 -14.51
C ASP A 648 8.69 -31.70 -14.23
N GLY A 649 8.23 -31.83 -12.98
CA GLY A 649 6.91 -31.36 -12.55
C GLY A 649 5.73 -32.22 -13.02
N ARG A 650 5.98 -33.32 -13.75
CA ARG A 650 4.93 -34.24 -14.17
C ARG A 650 4.32 -34.98 -12.97
N VAL A 651 3.09 -35.45 -13.15
CA VAL A 651 2.40 -36.31 -12.19
C VAL A 651 3.17 -37.63 -12.01
N TRP A 652 3.37 -38.06 -10.77
CA TRP A 652 3.99 -39.33 -10.41
C TRP A 652 2.94 -40.45 -10.36
N THR A 653 3.06 -41.45 -11.23
CA THR A 653 1.97 -42.37 -11.57
C THR A 653 2.24 -43.83 -11.18
N GLU A 654 1.26 -44.71 -11.40
CA GLU A 654 1.40 -46.17 -11.23
C GLU A 654 2.54 -46.76 -12.08
N ASN A 655 2.77 -46.20 -13.27
CA ASN A 655 3.86 -46.64 -14.16
C ASN A 655 5.25 -46.39 -13.54
N ASP A 656 5.31 -45.50 -12.55
CA ASP A 656 6.50 -45.19 -11.78
C ASP A 656 6.51 -45.91 -10.40
N LEU A 657 5.68 -46.97 -10.25
CA LEU A 657 5.49 -47.83 -9.07
C LEU A 657 4.71 -47.19 -7.90
N GLY A 658 3.88 -46.19 -8.18
CA GLY A 658 3.02 -45.54 -7.18
C GLY A 658 1.78 -46.33 -6.82
N ASP A 659 1.36 -46.26 -5.57
CA ASP A 659 0.07 -46.77 -5.12
C ASP A 659 -1.02 -45.74 -5.44
N CYS A 660 -1.83 -46.00 -6.48
CA CYS A 660 -2.89 -45.07 -6.90
C CYS A 660 -4.22 -45.27 -6.17
N GLU A 661 -4.36 -46.30 -5.32
CA GLU A 661 -5.47 -46.37 -4.36
C GLU A 661 -5.35 -45.24 -3.33
N GLN A 662 -4.12 -44.79 -3.07
CA GLN A 662 -3.81 -43.65 -2.22
C GLN A 662 -3.36 -42.45 -3.07
N ARG A 663 -4.02 -41.32 -2.92
CA ARG A 663 -3.65 -40.07 -3.61
C ARG A 663 -3.00 -39.12 -2.63
N VAL A 664 -2.01 -38.40 -3.13
CA VAL A 664 -1.29 -37.39 -2.37
C VAL A 664 -2.24 -36.23 -2.02
N VAL A 665 -2.10 -35.72 -0.80
CA VAL A 665 -2.75 -34.49 -0.34
C VAL A 665 -1.74 -33.57 0.33
N ARG A 666 -2.00 -32.25 0.26
CA ARG A 666 -1.04 -31.21 0.65
C ARG A 666 -1.67 -30.10 1.48
N GLY A 667 -0.83 -29.30 2.16
CA GLY A 667 -1.21 -28.05 2.84
C GLY A 667 -1.65 -28.15 4.30
N GLY A 668 -1.99 -29.33 4.80
CA GLY A 668 -2.59 -29.46 6.14
C GLY A 668 -4.02 -28.90 6.17
N SER A 669 -4.67 -28.91 7.34
CA SER A 669 -6.05 -28.43 7.50
C SER A 669 -6.25 -27.75 8.85
N TRP A 670 -7.46 -27.21 9.08
CA TRP A 670 -7.86 -26.54 10.32
C TRP A 670 -7.62 -27.34 11.60
N ASN A 671 -7.53 -28.68 11.54
CA ASN A 671 -7.31 -29.52 12.72
C ASN A 671 -5.92 -30.16 12.80
N ASN A 672 -5.02 -29.78 11.89
CA ASN A 672 -3.67 -30.30 11.88
C ASN A 672 -2.74 -29.38 12.64
N SER A 673 -1.67 -29.94 13.20
CA SER A 673 -0.71 -29.14 13.94
C SER A 673 0.18 -28.31 12.99
N PRO A 674 0.83 -27.23 13.47
CA PRO A 674 1.77 -26.45 12.67
C PRO A 674 2.82 -27.27 11.90
N GLN A 675 3.29 -28.37 12.48
CA GLN A 675 4.28 -29.26 11.85
C GLN A 675 3.77 -29.91 10.55
N GLU A 676 2.46 -30.07 10.42
CA GLU A 676 1.81 -30.65 9.24
C GLU A 676 1.46 -29.61 8.17
N LEU A 677 1.57 -28.31 8.49
CA LEU A 677 1.32 -27.18 7.60
C LEU A 677 2.55 -26.73 6.80
N ARG A 678 3.73 -27.30 7.09
CA ARG A 678 4.97 -26.99 6.36
C ARG A 678 4.79 -27.22 4.87
N SER A 679 5.40 -26.40 4.02
CA SER A 679 5.26 -26.53 2.57
C SER A 679 5.68 -27.92 2.04
N ALA A 680 6.63 -28.58 2.72
CA ALA A 680 7.08 -29.93 2.38
C ALA A 680 6.15 -31.05 2.88
N SER A 681 5.26 -30.78 3.85
CA SER A 681 4.44 -31.79 4.53
C SER A 681 3.42 -32.43 3.61
N ARG A 682 3.54 -33.74 3.40
CA ARG A 682 2.69 -34.54 2.51
C ARG A 682 2.07 -35.70 3.23
N ASP A 683 0.87 -36.05 2.80
CA ASP A 683 0.09 -37.16 3.33
C ASP A 683 -0.70 -37.83 2.20
N ARG A 684 -1.43 -38.90 2.52
CA ARG A 684 -2.22 -39.66 1.56
C ARG A 684 -3.60 -39.98 2.06
N TYR A 685 -4.54 -40.01 1.12
CA TYR A 685 -5.90 -40.46 1.36
C TYR A 685 -6.37 -41.40 0.26
N HIS A 686 -7.24 -42.32 0.63
CA HIS A 686 -7.79 -43.29 -0.31
C HIS A 686 -8.66 -42.58 -1.37
N ALA A 687 -8.37 -42.81 -2.65
CA ALA A 687 -8.94 -42.07 -3.78
C ALA A 687 -10.49 -42.07 -3.81
N SER A 688 -11.11 -43.19 -3.41
CA SER A 688 -12.57 -43.36 -3.41
C SER A 688 -13.30 -42.88 -2.15
N LYS A 689 -12.59 -42.42 -1.10
CA LYS A 689 -13.23 -42.01 0.16
C LYS A 689 -13.54 -40.51 0.14
N ALA A 690 -14.83 -40.17 0.06
CA ALA A 690 -15.33 -38.79 0.07
C ALA A 690 -15.62 -38.22 1.49
N THR A 691 -15.33 -38.93 2.58
CA THR A 691 -15.91 -38.63 3.91
C THR A 691 -15.06 -37.75 4.84
N TYR A 692 -14.04 -37.07 4.34
CA TYR A 692 -13.18 -36.25 5.18
C TYR A 692 -13.54 -34.76 5.08
N SER A 693 -14.00 -34.20 6.19
CA SER A 693 -14.27 -32.77 6.36
C SER A 693 -13.01 -31.89 6.30
N LEU A 694 -11.83 -32.52 6.24
CA LEU A 694 -10.50 -31.91 6.21
C LEU A 694 -9.94 -31.79 4.79
N LEU A 695 -10.65 -32.29 3.77
CA LEU A 695 -10.09 -32.52 2.44
C LEU A 695 -10.97 -31.89 1.34
N GLY A 696 -10.34 -31.07 0.50
CA GLY A 696 -10.92 -30.36 -0.63
C GLY A 696 -9.97 -30.39 -1.82
N LEU A 697 -10.00 -29.35 -2.65
CA LEU A 697 -9.23 -29.29 -3.89
C LEU A 697 -8.89 -27.86 -4.30
N ARG A 698 -7.84 -27.73 -5.10
CA ARG A 698 -7.47 -26.54 -5.86
C ARG A 698 -7.17 -26.96 -7.29
N LEU A 699 -7.41 -26.06 -8.24
CA LEU A 699 -7.31 -26.36 -9.66
C LEU A 699 -6.04 -25.79 -10.28
N VAL A 700 -5.53 -26.48 -11.28
CA VAL A 700 -4.64 -25.93 -12.30
C VAL A 700 -5.46 -25.63 -13.56
N ARG A 701 -5.14 -24.53 -14.24
CA ARG A 701 -5.56 -24.22 -15.60
C ARG A 701 -4.32 -23.96 -16.46
N GLU A 702 -4.20 -24.69 -17.55
CA GLU A 702 -3.06 -24.57 -18.49
C GLU A 702 -3.23 -23.35 -19.41
N PHE A 703 -2.12 -22.71 -19.80
CA PHE A 703 -2.16 -21.46 -20.58
C PHE A 703 -2.64 -21.62 -22.02
#